data_AF-A0A850CHQ3-F1
#
_entry.id   AF-A0A850CHQ3-F1
#
_cell.length_a   1.000
_cell.length_b   1.000
_cell.length_c   1.000
_cell.angle_alpha   90.00
_cell.angle_beta   90.00
_cell.angle_gamma   90.00
#
_symmetry.space_group_name_H-M   'P 1'
#
loop_
_entity.id
_entity.type
_entity.pdbx_description
1 polymer ?
#
loop_
_entity_poly.entity_id
_entity_poly.type
_entity_poly.pdbx_seq_one_letter_code
_entity_poly.pdbx_strand_id
1 'polypeptide(L)'
;GDPSGDARMLSGYLEARDAVAAEGSVPLAEEIAVLELITDVAELSRNRPAAEERHTELLVHSPREHFHSYLQSLDVDRAGLSADFQDKLARVLRHYGVADFERTPDLEEAVFRIFLAQQRSAPEVQLATSILQRWLAEPIPAPPLDVAARDALDRLVVATQLRFPVVGDLARSVRFRWFDQPLVDEDRAGVLAGVRDKVAALAADPEAADRTARVDELAAIPEQIVRFLAERLHESVDTDAGLQQHEPMLEVLIKRHYREHELHALRTFTETGRPFATADYTLDGRPTHLTTSIGSVDELVPGSALDTAVSADVWARTEGSQSVVDLYLRWPDEPQSPDEASDRLGALLQELPFAHDTRRVAVCVSGGTDRHVDYFTFRPVEGRLVEDRLVRGVHPMVGRRLNLWRLSAFDVTRLEAPEDVLLYECVAKDNPEDTRLVALAQVRQVVVVRDEAGQVSGLPHVERAIANCLEAVRRVRASRGARASKLDMNHVWVQIWPTIEADLGQLTALRSKIAPVTAGAGIEEVLVQATVAGTPDAAPLAIAGRFYYQPGSGVVASVGAPPTEPLKPLDDYASKVVRARRRGLVYPYELQSMIAGDGGTVVEHDLDDTGALVPVDRPQGLNKAGIIVAVVTSPTVRHPEGVTRVVLSGDPLRSLGSVAEAECARVIAAIDLAEQMRVPLEWYSLSAGARISMDSGTENMDWVARALKRIIEFTQAGGEINIVVAGINVGAQPYWNAEATMLMHTKGILVMTPDSAMVLTGKQSLDFSGGVSAEDNFGIGGYDRVMGPNGQAQYWAKDLAGARDILMSHYDHAYVAPGESGPRRVPTSDPAHRDVTLYPHEAPGSDFKTVGEIFSSLTNPDRKKPFDIRTLMRAVSDQDHETLERWAGMADAETAVVQDAHLAGIPVTLIGIESKSVARRGFPPTDGPDTYTAGTLFPRSSKKVARAINAASGNRPVVVLANLSGFDGSPESMRALQLEYGAEIGRAIVNFDGPIVFTVVSRYHGGAFVVFSKTLNPRMTVLAVEGSFASVLGGAPAAAVVFSRDVDARTASDPRITDLEAQVAAASGVERARLATELADLRTSVRAEKLSQVASEFDAVHSIHRAVSVGSVDAVIGAHEMRPRIIAALEQSLVTPSS
;
A
#
# COMPACT_ATOMS: atom_id res chain seq x y z
N GLY A 1 30.48 10.12 -16.45
CA GLY A 1 31.42 9.05 -16.09
C GLY A 1 31.40 8.00 -17.16
N ASP A 2 32.56 7.46 -17.51
CA ASP A 2 32.76 6.36 -18.46
C ASP A 2 32.27 5.03 -17.83
N PRO A 3 31.24 4.33 -18.38
CA PRO A 3 30.78 3.04 -17.86
C PRO A 3 31.88 1.98 -17.76
N SER A 4 32.89 2.06 -18.64
CA SER A 4 34.07 1.19 -18.62
C SER A 4 35.01 1.51 -17.45
N GLY A 5 34.96 2.73 -16.89
CA GLY A 5 35.70 3.12 -15.70
C GLY A 5 35.10 2.55 -14.43
N ASP A 6 33.77 2.63 -14.30
CA ASP A 6 33.02 2.14 -13.12
C ASP A 6 33.19 0.61 -12.96
N ALA A 7 33.10 -0.16 -14.06
CA ALA A 7 33.33 -1.61 -14.05
C ALA A 7 34.77 -2.01 -13.68
N ARG A 8 35.77 -1.24 -14.13
CA ARG A 8 37.18 -1.47 -13.80
C ARG A 8 37.48 -1.20 -12.32
N MET A 9 36.85 -0.18 -11.73
CA MET A 9 37.01 0.12 -10.30
C MET A 9 36.44 -1.01 -9.44
N LEU A 10 35.24 -1.50 -9.75
CA LEU A 10 34.62 -2.61 -9.02
C LEU A 10 35.45 -3.90 -9.15
N SER A 11 35.92 -4.24 -10.36
CA SER A 11 36.78 -5.42 -10.57
C SER A 11 38.09 -5.30 -9.77
N GLY A 12 38.76 -4.14 -9.83
CA GLY A 12 40.00 -3.92 -9.09
C GLY A 12 39.79 -3.95 -7.58
N TYR A 13 38.68 -3.42 -7.08
CA TYR A 13 38.31 -3.54 -5.67
C TYR A 13 38.09 -5.00 -5.25
N LEU A 14 37.33 -5.78 -6.03
CA LEU A 14 37.06 -7.18 -5.72
C LEU A 14 38.33 -8.03 -5.75
N GLU A 15 39.24 -7.78 -6.70
CA GLU A 15 40.55 -8.44 -6.75
C GLU A 15 41.42 -8.10 -5.54
N ALA A 16 41.48 -6.81 -5.17
CA ALA A 16 42.22 -6.37 -3.99
C ALA A 16 41.61 -6.94 -2.69
N ARG A 17 40.28 -6.96 -2.60
CA ARG A 17 39.54 -7.54 -1.48
C ARG A 17 39.84 -9.03 -1.35
N ASP A 18 39.79 -9.78 -2.45
CA ASP A 18 40.09 -11.22 -2.44
C ASP A 18 41.55 -11.49 -2.02
N ALA A 19 42.50 -10.63 -2.40
CA ALA A 19 43.88 -10.71 -1.95
C ALA A 19 44.03 -10.47 -0.43
N VAL A 20 43.38 -9.44 0.12
CA VAL A 20 43.42 -9.14 1.57
C VAL A 20 42.66 -10.20 2.38
N ALA A 21 41.55 -10.74 1.84
CA ALA A 21 40.82 -11.85 2.44
C ALA A 21 41.68 -13.12 2.54
N ALA A 22 42.52 -13.39 1.53
CA ALA A 22 43.50 -14.47 1.58
C ALA A 22 44.58 -14.27 2.66
N GLU A 23 44.84 -13.03 3.08
CA GLU A 23 45.72 -12.68 4.20
C GLU A 23 45.01 -12.72 5.57
N GLY A 24 43.71 -13.07 5.60
CA GLY A 24 42.92 -13.25 6.83
C GLY A 24 42.24 -11.98 7.34
N SER A 25 42.22 -10.90 6.56
CA SER A 25 41.54 -9.64 6.90
C SER A 25 40.44 -9.35 5.87
N VAL A 26 39.27 -8.88 6.31
CA VAL A 26 38.17 -8.46 5.43
C VAL A 26 37.82 -7.01 5.78
N PRO A 27 37.69 -6.10 4.80
CA PRO A 27 37.41 -4.67 5.04
C PRO A 27 35.92 -4.44 5.39
N LEU A 28 35.43 -5.18 6.39
CA LEU A 28 34.00 -5.31 6.67
C LEU A 28 33.42 -4.02 7.28
N ALA A 29 34.22 -3.30 8.07
CA ALA A 29 33.82 -1.98 8.60
C ALA A 29 33.63 -0.95 7.48
N GLU A 30 34.54 -0.92 6.51
CA GLU A 30 34.46 -0.05 5.34
C GLU A 30 33.29 -0.45 4.41
N GLU A 31 33.07 -1.75 4.21
CA GLU A 31 31.93 -2.28 3.45
C GLU A 31 30.57 -1.92 4.11
N ILE A 32 30.45 -2.01 5.45
CA ILE A 32 29.26 -1.55 6.18
C ILE A 32 29.01 -0.07 5.89
N ALA A 33 30.03 0.78 6.02
CA ALA A 33 29.90 2.22 5.78
C ALA A 33 29.46 2.53 4.34
N VAL A 34 29.92 1.77 3.35
CA VAL A 34 29.48 1.89 1.95
C VAL A 34 28.00 1.52 1.80
N LEU A 35 27.55 0.42 2.41
CA LEU A 35 26.15 0.01 2.36
C LEU A 35 25.23 1.00 3.11
N GLU A 36 25.69 1.58 4.22
CA GLU A 36 24.99 2.65 4.93
C GLU A 36 24.84 3.90 4.06
N LEU A 37 25.91 4.33 3.37
CA LEU A 37 25.84 5.45 2.43
C LEU A 37 24.81 5.20 1.31
N ILE A 38 24.84 4.01 0.70
CA ILE A 38 23.87 3.62 -0.34
C ILE A 38 22.45 3.65 0.23
N THR A 39 22.25 3.18 1.46
CA THR A 39 20.97 3.18 2.15
C THR A 39 20.46 4.60 2.38
N ASP A 40 21.31 5.48 2.91
CA ASP A 40 20.96 6.87 3.21
C ASP A 40 20.58 7.63 1.93
N VAL A 41 21.31 7.43 0.83
CA VAL A 41 20.97 8.02 -0.50
C VAL A 41 19.68 7.42 -1.05
N ALA A 42 19.47 6.11 -0.90
CA ALA A 42 18.26 5.44 -1.36
C ALA A 42 17.00 5.96 -0.64
N GLU A 43 17.08 6.25 0.66
CA GLU A 43 15.98 6.80 1.46
C GLU A 43 15.51 8.18 0.94
N LEU A 44 16.42 9.06 0.52
CA LEU A 44 16.08 10.35 -0.09
C LEU A 44 15.36 10.23 -1.44
N SER A 45 15.48 9.07 -2.08
CA SER A 45 15.10 8.87 -3.47
C SER A 45 13.81 8.06 -3.63
N ARG A 46 13.13 7.76 -2.51
CA ARG A 46 11.88 6.98 -2.48
C ARG A 46 10.72 7.76 -3.07
N ASN A 47 9.94 7.07 -3.91
CA ASN A 47 8.71 7.56 -4.53
C ASN A 47 7.44 7.25 -3.72
N ARG A 48 7.58 6.71 -2.50
CA ARG A 48 6.49 6.48 -1.55
C ARG A 48 6.93 6.82 -0.13
N PRO A 49 6.04 7.35 0.72
CA PRO A 49 6.29 7.43 2.16
C PRO A 49 6.45 6.03 2.80
N ALA A 50 7.35 5.90 3.78
CA ALA A 50 7.52 4.66 4.54
C ALA A 50 6.27 4.36 5.41
N ALA A 51 6.09 3.11 5.86
CA ALA A 51 4.90 2.71 6.64
C ALA A 51 4.72 3.50 7.95
N GLU A 52 5.83 3.91 8.58
CA GLU A 52 5.85 4.74 9.80
C GLU A 52 5.50 6.21 9.51
N GLU A 53 5.71 6.68 8.28
CA GLU A 53 5.42 8.06 7.85
C GLU A 53 3.93 8.27 7.55
N ARG A 54 3.09 7.23 7.63
CA ARG A 54 1.67 7.20 7.19
C ARG A 54 0.64 7.84 8.15
N HIS A 55 1.04 8.38 9.30
CA HIS A 55 0.11 8.79 10.37
C HIS A 55 -0.04 10.31 10.59
N THR A 56 0.57 11.17 9.77
CA THR A 56 0.58 12.63 9.98
C THR A 56 -0.24 13.38 8.94
N GLU A 57 -1.14 14.29 9.30
CA GLU A 57 -2.05 15.00 8.37
C GLU A 57 -1.39 15.80 7.21
N LEU A 58 -0.06 15.89 7.14
CA LEU A 58 0.74 16.56 6.10
C LEU A 58 1.14 15.64 4.91
N LEU A 59 0.47 14.48 4.79
CA LEU A 59 0.74 13.33 3.92
C LEU A 59 0.43 13.52 2.43
N VAL A 60 1.29 14.20 1.68
CA VAL A 60 1.23 14.14 0.21
C VAL A 60 2.56 13.85 -0.47
N HIS A 61 3.69 14.30 0.08
CA HIS A 61 4.94 14.29 -0.69
C HIS A 61 5.85 13.10 -0.32
N SER A 62 6.30 12.36 -1.33
CA SER A 62 7.35 11.35 -1.16
C SER A 62 8.72 11.98 -0.81
N PRO A 63 9.66 11.25 -0.18
CA PRO A 63 11.01 11.75 0.12
C PRO A 63 11.73 12.34 -1.10
N ARG A 64 11.54 11.72 -2.27
CA ARG A 64 12.07 12.23 -3.54
C ARG A 64 11.56 13.64 -3.86
N GLU A 65 10.26 13.89 -3.65
CA GLU A 65 9.67 15.20 -3.91
C GLU A 65 10.13 16.25 -2.90
N HIS A 66 10.27 15.88 -1.62
CA HIS A 66 10.90 16.76 -0.64
C HIS A 66 12.32 17.16 -1.05
N PHE A 67 13.12 16.21 -1.56
CA PHE A 67 14.46 16.52 -2.08
C PHE A 67 14.39 17.50 -3.25
N HIS A 68 13.50 17.28 -4.22
CA HIS A 68 13.34 18.18 -5.36
C HIS A 68 12.88 19.59 -4.96
N SER A 69 11.95 19.72 -4.01
CA SER A 69 11.56 21.02 -3.46
C SER A 69 12.74 21.72 -2.78
N TYR A 70 13.56 20.98 -2.05
CA TYR A 70 14.78 21.51 -1.45
C TYR A 70 15.78 22.03 -2.51
N LEU A 71 16.00 21.29 -3.60
CA LEU A 71 16.91 21.69 -4.68
C LEU A 71 16.59 23.06 -5.30
N GLN A 72 15.35 23.54 -5.19
CA GLN A 72 14.97 24.83 -5.75
C GLN A 72 15.56 26.01 -4.97
N SER A 73 15.73 25.87 -3.65
CA SER A 73 16.11 26.97 -2.75
C SER A 73 17.35 26.71 -1.91
N LEU A 74 17.66 25.44 -1.66
CA LEU A 74 18.61 24.98 -0.65
C LEU A 74 18.31 25.53 0.75
N ASP A 75 17.01 25.71 1.05
CA ASP A 75 16.50 26.28 2.29
C ASP A 75 15.35 25.39 2.79
N VAL A 76 15.53 24.80 3.96
CA VAL A 76 14.60 23.81 4.53
C VAL A 76 13.25 24.42 4.91
N ASP A 77 13.25 25.69 5.32
CA ASP A 77 12.04 26.43 5.71
C ASP A 77 11.24 26.82 4.47
N ARG A 78 11.92 27.34 3.43
CA ARG A 78 11.26 27.71 2.16
C ARG A 78 10.71 26.50 1.41
N ALA A 79 11.40 25.36 1.48
CA ALA A 79 10.93 24.12 0.89
C ALA A 79 9.82 23.45 1.72
N GLY A 80 9.62 23.86 2.97
CA GLY A 80 8.60 23.30 3.87
C GLY A 80 8.87 21.84 4.22
N LEU A 81 10.14 21.47 4.41
CA LEU A 81 10.53 20.08 4.66
C LEU A 81 10.12 19.64 6.06
N SER A 82 9.55 18.43 6.16
CA SER A 82 9.29 17.80 7.47
C SER A 82 10.58 17.54 8.25
N ALA A 83 10.52 17.55 9.58
CA ALA A 83 11.67 17.23 10.44
C ALA A 83 12.28 15.86 10.12
N ASP A 84 11.44 14.85 9.86
CA ASP A 84 11.88 13.51 9.46
C ASP A 84 12.71 13.53 8.15
N PHE A 85 12.27 14.31 7.14
CA PHE A 85 13.03 14.43 5.91
C PHE A 85 14.33 15.25 6.12
N GLN A 86 14.30 16.28 6.95
CA GLN A 86 15.50 17.04 7.31
C GLN A 86 16.55 16.12 7.96
N ASP A 87 16.15 15.22 8.86
CA ASP A 87 17.06 14.26 9.49
C ASP A 87 17.70 13.31 8.48
N LYS A 88 16.94 12.83 7.49
CA LYS A 88 17.46 12.00 6.39
C LYS A 88 18.45 12.78 5.54
N LEU A 89 18.12 14.01 5.14
CA LEU A 89 18.98 14.85 4.32
C LEU A 89 20.28 15.20 5.05
N ALA A 90 20.21 15.58 6.32
CA ALA A 90 21.36 15.85 7.17
C ALA A 90 22.30 14.64 7.26
N ARG A 91 21.75 13.43 7.35
CA ARG A 91 22.53 12.19 7.36
C ARG A 91 23.35 12.02 6.08
N VAL A 92 22.75 12.25 4.91
CA VAL A 92 23.47 12.18 3.64
C VAL A 92 24.54 13.28 3.53
N LEU A 93 24.22 14.50 3.95
CA LEU A 93 25.13 15.65 3.91
C LEU A 93 26.39 15.46 4.77
N ARG A 94 26.27 14.76 5.91
CA ARG A 94 27.43 14.45 6.76
C ARG A 94 28.49 13.61 6.05
N HIS A 95 28.12 12.74 5.11
CA HIS A 95 29.09 11.99 4.28
C HIS A 95 29.95 12.90 3.39
N TYR A 96 29.51 14.14 3.17
CA TYR A 96 30.24 15.18 2.45
C TYR A 96 30.90 16.22 3.37
N GLY A 97 30.87 16.01 4.70
CA GLY A 97 31.44 16.94 5.68
C GLY A 97 30.55 18.17 5.97
N VAL A 98 29.29 18.15 5.55
CA VAL A 98 28.35 19.26 5.75
C VAL A 98 27.47 18.96 6.97
N ALA A 99 27.51 19.85 7.98
CA ALA A 99 26.90 19.61 9.30
C ALA A 99 25.55 20.31 9.52
N ASP A 100 25.26 21.37 8.75
CA ASP A 100 24.04 22.16 8.84
C ASP A 100 23.49 22.50 7.43
N PHE A 101 22.39 23.24 7.41
CA PHE A 101 21.71 23.67 6.18
C PHE A 101 22.06 25.11 5.77
N GLU A 102 23.12 25.71 6.35
CA GLU A 102 23.57 27.03 5.91
C GLU A 102 24.11 26.92 4.48
N ARG A 103 23.63 27.81 3.60
CA ARG A 103 24.00 27.77 2.19
C ARG A 103 25.47 28.18 2.00
N THR A 104 26.32 27.17 1.86
CA THR A 104 27.75 27.26 1.60
C THR A 104 28.12 26.61 0.27
N PRO A 105 29.28 26.93 -0.34
CA PRO A 105 29.76 26.21 -1.54
C PRO A 105 29.87 24.69 -1.33
N ASP A 106 30.22 24.27 -0.12
CA ASP A 106 30.34 22.85 0.24
C ASP A 106 28.96 22.15 0.25
N LEU A 107 27.92 22.83 0.76
CA LEU A 107 26.53 22.36 0.68
C LEU A 107 26.09 22.23 -0.79
N GLU A 108 26.35 23.25 -1.61
CA GLU A 108 25.98 23.23 -3.03
C GLU A 108 26.64 22.07 -3.77
N GLU A 109 27.94 21.83 -3.53
CA GLU A 109 28.67 20.71 -4.11
C GLU A 109 28.14 19.36 -3.62
N ALA A 110 27.90 19.20 -2.32
CA ALA A 110 27.35 17.98 -1.74
C ALA A 110 25.99 17.63 -2.34
N VAL A 111 25.07 18.60 -2.37
CA VAL A 111 23.72 18.43 -2.92
C VAL A 111 23.75 18.11 -4.40
N PHE A 112 24.63 18.75 -5.17
CA PHE A 112 24.81 18.44 -6.60
C PHE A 112 25.30 17.00 -6.81
N ARG A 113 26.24 16.52 -5.99
CA ARG A 113 26.72 15.13 -6.05
C ARG A 113 25.63 14.13 -5.67
N ILE A 114 24.82 14.42 -4.64
CA ILE A 114 23.67 13.60 -4.24
C ILE A 114 22.66 13.51 -5.41
N PHE A 115 22.36 14.64 -6.06
CA PHE A 115 21.47 14.66 -7.22
C PHE A 115 22.00 13.80 -8.38
N LEU A 116 23.29 13.88 -8.70
CA LEU A 116 23.91 13.04 -9.73
C LEU A 116 23.90 11.56 -9.38
N ALA A 117 24.12 11.20 -8.11
CA ALA A 117 24.04 9.83 -7.61
C ALA A 117 22.64 9.23 -7.85
N GLN A 118 21.58 9.98 -7.50
CA GLN A 118 20.19 9.56 -7.72
C GLN A 118 19.84 9.33 -9.20
N GLN A 119 20.54 9.97 -10.15
CA GLN A 119 20.35 9.75 -11.59
C GLN A 119 21.12 8.53 -12.13
N ARG A 120 22.14 8.04 -11.41
CA ARG A 120 23.04 6.95 -11.87
C ARG A 120 23.06 5.78 -10.89
N SER A 121 21.93 5.12 -10.70
CA SER A 121 21.84 4.02 -9.72
C SER A 121 22.43 2.68 -10.17
N ALA A 122 22.75 2.48 -11.45
CA ALA A 122 23.22 1.17 -11.94
C ALA A 122 24.56 0.72 -11.31
N PRO A 123 25.61 1.58 -11.21
CA PRO A 123 26.85 1.24 -10.52
C PRO A 123 26.65 0.99 -9.02
N GLU A 124 25.79 1.77 -8.34
CA GLU A 124 25.49 1.62 -6.91
C GLU A 124 24.83 0.27 -6.62
N VAL A 125 23.86 -0.12 -7.44
CA VAL A 125 23.22 -1.43 -7.36
C VAL A 125 24.25 -2.54 -7.59
N GLN A 126 25.08 -2.43 -8.63
CA GLN A 126 26.12 -3.43 -8.89
C GLN A 126 27.06 -3.57 -7.68
N LEU A 127 27.56 -2.46 -7.15
CA LEU A 127 28.43 -2.44 -5.97
C LEU A 127 27.78 -3.12 -4.76
N ALA A 128 26.57 -2.71 -4.38
CA ALA A 128 25.84 -3.30 -3.26
C ALA A 128 25.60 -4.80 -3.46
N THR A 129 25.18 -5.21 -4.66
CA THR A 129 24.96 -6.64 -4.96
C THR A 129 26.25 -7.45 -4.87
N SER A 130 27.38 -6.94 -5.36
CA SER A 130 28.67 -7.64 -5.30
C SER A 130 29.20 -7.79 -3.87
N ILE A 131 29.08 -6.75 -3.02
CA ILE A 131 29.46 -6.83 -1.59
C ILE A 131 28.59 -7.86 -0.87
N LEU A 132 27.26 -7.74 -1.00
CA LEU A 132 26.32 -8.66 -0.33
C LEU A 132 26.50 -10.11 -0.77
N GLN A 133 26.84 -10.37 -2.03
CA GLN A 133 27.16 -11.72 -2.52
C GLN A 133 28.39 -12.32 -1.84
N ARG A 134 29.40 -11.52 -1.50
CA ARG A 134 30.59 -11.98 -0.76
C ARG A 134 30.25 -12.22 0.71
N TRP A 135 29.54 -11.29 1.35
CA TRP A 135 29.04 -11.46 2.72
C TRP A 135 28.20 -12.71 2.87
N LEU A 136 27.40 -13.05 1.84
CA LEU A 136 26.60 -14.26 1.83
C LEU A 136 27.44 -15.55 1.89
N ALA A 137 28.73 -15.55 1.58
CA ALA A 137 29.61 -16.71 1.70
C ALA A 137 30.44 -16.72 3.00
N GLU A 138 30.44 -15.63 3.75
CA GLU A 138 31.32 -15.38 4.90
C GLU A 138 30.60 -15.67 6.23
N PRO A 139 31.36 -15.92 7.32
CA PRO A 139 30.78 -16.08 8.66
C PRO A 139 30.28 -14.73 9.23
N ILE A 140 29.46 -14.79 10.27
CA ILE A 140 29.03 -13.60 11.02
C ILE A 140 30.26 -12.81 11.52
N PRO A 141 30.29 -11.48 11.36
CA PRO A 141 31.39 -10.66 11.85
C PRO A 141 31.49 -10.69 13.38
N ALA A 142 32.70 -10.49 13.90
CA ALA A 142 32.94 -10.46 15.35
C ALA A 142 32.44 -9.13 15.97
N PRO A 143 32.03 -9.12 17.26
CA PRO A 143 31.64 -7.90 17.94
C PRO A 143 32.75 -6.84 17.96
N PRO A 144 32.42 -5.54 17.78
CA PRO A 144 31.07 -4.96 17.71
C PRO A 144 30.48 -4.82 16.30
N LEU A 145 31.14 -5.36 15.26
CA LEU A 145 30.70 -5.20 13.87
C LEU A 145 29.44 -6.01 13.54
N ASP A 146 29.10 -7.00 14.37
CA ASP A 146 27.85 -7.77 14.30
C ASP A 146 26.61 -6.89 14.44
N VAL A 147 26.58 -6.02 15.45
CA VAL A 147 25.45 -5.10 15.69
C VAL A 147 25.35 -4.09 14.55
N ALA A 148 26.47 -3.50 14.13
CA ALA A 148 26.49 -2.52 13.04
C ALA A 148 26.04 -3.14 11.70
N ALA A 149 26.50 -4.35 11.38
CA ALA A 149 26.08 -5.07 10.18
C ALA A 149 24.59 -5.39 10.19
N ARG A 150 24.04 -5.79 11.35
CA ARG A 150 22.61 -6.07 11.50
C ARG A 150 21.77 -4.83 11.22
N ASP A 151 22.09 -3.71 11.86
CA ASP A 151 21.36 -2.45 11.70
C ASP A 151 21.44 -1.93 10.25
N ALA A 152 22.63 -2.00 9.63
CA ALA A 152 22.82 -1.61 8.24
C ALA A 152 21.98 -2.47 7.27
N LEU A 153 21.96 -3.79 7.47
CA LEU A 153 21.15 -4.71 6.65
C LEU A 153 19.65 -4.45 6.82
N ASP A 154 19.16 -4.25 8.05
CA ASP A 154 17.75 -3.96 8.32
C ASP A 154 17.29 -2.67 7.62
N ARG A 155 18.08 -1.59 7.70
CA ARG A 155 17.79 -0.33 7.00
C ARG A 155 17.87 -0.49 5.47
N LEU A 156 18.91 -1.16 4.96
CA LEU A 156 19.10 -1.37 3.52
C LEU A 156 17.92 -2.14 2.90
N VAL A 157 17.41 -3.16 3.60
CA VAL A 157 16.24 -3.94 3.20
C VAL A 157 15.01 -3.07 3.00
N VAL A 158 14.76 -2.16 3.94
CA VAL A 158 13.63 -1.24 3.88
C VAL A 158 13.85 -0.24 2.74
N ALA A 159 14.98 0.47 2.72
CA ALA A 159 15.28 1.53 1.76
C ALA A 159 15.18 1.07 0.29
N THR A 160 15.57 -0.17 -0.01
CA THR A 160 15.69 -0.69 -1.39
C THR A 160 14.51 -1.52 -1.90
N GLN A 161 13.52 -1.85 -1.05
CA GLN A 161 12.47 -2.86 -1.29
C GLN A 161 11.75 -2.77 -2.65
N LEU A 162 11.46 -1.57 -3.16
CA LEU A 162 10.72 -1.37 -4.42
C LEU A 162 11.63 -0.91 -5.58
N ARG A 163 12.63 -0.07 -5.27
CA ARG A 163 13.48 0.56 -6.28
C ARG A 163 14.63 -0.34 -6.73
N PHE A 164 15.23 -1.07 -5.79
CA PHE A 164 16.33 -2.03 -6.06
C PHE A 164 16.01 -3.40 -5.44
N PRO A 165 14.99 -4.13 -5.92
CA PRO A 165 14.54 -5.38 -5.29
C PRO A 165 15.65 -6.41 -5.09
N VAL A 166 16.60 -6.48 -6.03
CA VAL A 166 17.74 -7.41 -5.96
C VAL A 166 18.66 -7.12 -4.76
N VAL A 167 18.90 -5.84 -4.44
CA VAL A 167 19.71 -5.45 -3.27
C VAL A 167 18.97 -5.81 -1.99
N GLY A 168 17.67 -5.47 -1.91
CA GLY A 168 16.85 -5.81 -0.75
C GLY A 168 16.73 -7.32 -0.54
N ASP A 169 16.63 -8.11 -1.61
CA ASP A 169 16.60 -9.57 -1.52
C ASP A 169 17.94 -10.13 -1.00
N LEU A 170 19.08 -9.71 -1.56
CA LEU A 170 20.40 -10.15 -1.09
C LEU A 170 20.69 -9.70 0.36
N ALA A 171 20.27 -8.50 0.76
CA ALA A 171 20.47 -8.01 2.13
C ALA A 171 19.69 -8.86 3.14
N ARG A 172 18.46 -9.28 2.80
CA ARG A 172 17.70 -10.25 3.62
C ARG A 172 18.41 -11.60 3.68
N SER A 173 18.99 -12.07 2.57
CA SER A 173 19.75 -13.32 2.53
C SER A 173 20.93 -13.32 3.48
N VAL A 174 21.74 -12.25 3.47
CA VAL A 174 22.89 -12.12 4.37
C VAL A 174 22.46 -12.02 5.83
N ARG A 175 21.48 -11.16 6.13
CA ARG A 175 20.93 -11.00 7.48
C ARG A 175 20.46 -12.34 8.04
N PHE A 176 19.75 -13.10 7.22
CA PHE A 176 19.27 -14.42 7.58
C PHE A 176 20.43 -15.38 7.88
N ARG A 177 21.40 -15.50 6.96
CA ARG A 177 22.56 -16.39 7.14
C ARG A 177 23.39 -16.07 8.39
N TRP A 178 23.59 -14.80 8.69
CA TRP A 178 24.43 -14.39 9.82
C TRP A 178 23.71 -14.45 11.16
N PHE A 179 22.47 -13.99 11.25
CA PHE A 179 21.82 -13.77 12.55
C PHE A 179 20.67 -14.72 12.85
N ASP A 180 19.97 -15.22 11.83
CA ASP A 180 18.80 -16.07 12.03
C ASP A 180 19.17 -17.57 11.93
N GLN A 181 20.02 -17.95 10.96
CA GLN A 181 20.42 -19.35 10.73
C GLN A 181 21.15 -20.00 11.92
N PRO A 182 22.12 -19.35 12.61
CA PRO A 182 22.81 -19.99 13.74
C PRO A 182 21.88 -20.34 14.90
N LEU A 183 20.88 -19.49 15.18
CA LEU A 183 19.86 -19.76 16.20
C LEU A 183 18.97 -20.95 15.80
N VAL A 184 18.73 -21.16 14.50
CA VAL A 184 18.02 -22.35 13.99
C VAL A 184 18.86 -23.60 14.23
N ASP A 185 20.14 -23.54 13.90
CA ASP A 185 21.04 -24.69 13.98
C ASP A 185 21.28 -25.12 15.46
N GLU A 186 21.37 -24.16 16.39
CA GLU A 186 21.49 -24.41 17.83
C GLU A 186 20.23 -25.06 18.43
N ASP A 187 19.05 -24.50 18.12
CA ASP A 187 17.74 -25.04 18.54
C ASP A 187 17.57 -26.49 18.06
N ARG A 188 17.91 -26.76 16.80
CA ARG A 188 17.93 -28.11 16.23
C ARG A 188 18.88 -29.05 16.98
N ALA A 189 20.11 -28.61 17.23
CA ALA A 189 21.10 -29.43 17.93
C ALA A 189 20.63 -29.82 19.34
N GLY A 190 19.96 -28.90 20.04
CA GLY A 190 19.34 -29.15 21.34
C GLY A 190 18.23 -30.20 21.30
N VAL A 191 17.37 -30.17 20.28
CA VAL A 191 16.27 -31.15 20.13
C VAL A 191 16.79 -32.55 19.78
N LEU A 192 17.86 -32.65 19.00
CA LEU A 192 18.48 -33.92 18.62
C LEU A 192 19.37 -34.52 19.71
N ALA A 193 19.68 -33.76 20.76
CA ALA A 193 20.49 -34.24 21.88
C ALA A 193 19.78 -35.40 22.62
N GLY A 194 20.52 -36.47 22.88
CA GLY A 194 20.02 -37.64 23.63
C GLY A 194 19.14 -38.61 22.82
N VAL A 195 18.86 -38.36 21.54
CA VAL A 195 18.13 -39.32 20.68
C VAL A 195 18.90 -40.63 20.56
N ARG A 196 20.21 -40.55 20.33
CA ARG A 196 21.11 -41.71 20.24
C ARG A 196 21.00 -42.60 21.49
N ASP A 197 21.04 -41.99 22.69
CA ASP A 197 20.95 -42.71 23.96
C ASP A 197 19.59 -43.39 24.16
N LYS A 198 18.51 -42.70 23.80
CA LYS A 198 17.13 -43.23 23.88
C LYS A 198 16.93 -44.42 22.93
N VAL A 199 17.43 -44.35 21.70
CA VAL A 199 17.37 -45.44 20.73
C VAL A 199 18.20 -46.63 21.18
N ALA A 200 19.42 -46.39 21.70
CA ALA A 200 20.26 -47.45 22.25
C ALA A 200 19.61 -48.16 23.44
N ALA A 201 18.93 -47.42 24.33
CA ALA A 201 18.19 -48.01 25.45
C ALA A 201 17.02 -48.91 24.99
N LEU A 202 16.27 -48.50 23.95
CA LEU A 202 15.18 -49.30 23.36
C LEU A 202 15.67 -50.56 22.63
N ALA A 203 16.90 -50.53 22.12
CA ALA A 203 17.51 -51.69 21.48
C ALA A 203 18.07 -52.69 22.52
N ALA A 204 18.58 -52.19 23.65
CA ALA A 204 19.13 -53.01 24.73
C ALA A 204 18.04 -53.75 25.54
N ASP A 205 16.85 -53.17 25.68
CA ASP A 205 15.71 -53.78 26.37
C ASP A 205 14.44 -53.78 25.48
N PRO A 206 14.29 -54.79 24.60
CA PRO A 206 13.15 -54.91 23.69
C PRO A 206 11.78 -54.98 24.38
N GLU A 207 11.72 -55.49 25.62
CA GLU A 207 10.49 -55.79 26.38
C GLU A 207 10.23 -54.78 27.51
N ALA A 208 10.88 -53.61 27.48
CA ALA A 208 10.71 -52.57 28.49
C ALA A 208 9.23 -52.18 28.68
N ALA A 209 8.76 -52.10 29.92
CA ALA A 209 7.35 -51.80 30.24
C ALA A 209 6.89 -50.40 29.76
N ASP A 210 7.82 -49.46 29.60
CA ASP A 210 7.60 -48.10 29.11
C ASP A 210 7.99 -47.93 27.62
N ARG A 211 8.24 -49.03 26.89
CA ARG A 211 8.64 -49.03 25.47
C ARG A 211 7.72 -48.17 24.62
N THR A 212 6.40 -48.38 24.70
CA THR A 212 5.42 -47.67 23.87
C THR A 212 5.52 -46.16 24.05
N ALA A 213 5.64 -45.70 25.30
CA ALA A 213 5.77 -44.28 25.63
C ALA A 213 7.09 -43.69 25.07
N ARG A 214 8.21 -44.41 25.19
CA ARG A 214 9.50 -43.99 24.63
C ARG A 214 9.51 -43.96 23.09
N VAL A 215 8.84 -44.93 22.45
CA VAL A 215 8.66 -44.96 20.98
C VAL A 215 7.80 -43.78 20.54
N ASP A 216 6.70 -43.48 21.26
CA ASP A 216 5.84 -42.33 20.97
C ASP A 216 6.57 -41.00 21.15
N GLU A 217 7.40 -40.89 22.19
CA GLU A 217 8.27 -39.72 22.43
C GLU A 217 9.25 -39.51 21.26
N LEU A 218 9.95 -40.57 20.82
CA LEU A 218 10.85 -40.51 19.66
C LEU A 218 10.11 -40.20 18.35
N ALA A 219 8.94 -40.80 18.14
CA ALA A 219 8.12 -40.55 16.96
C ALA A 219 7.57 -39.11 16.92
N ALA A 220 7.42 -38.47 18.09
CA ALA A 220 7.01 -37.08 18.24
C ALA A 220 8.16 -36.07 18.05
N ILE A 221 9.42 -36.49 18.04
CA ILE A 221 10.57 -35.59 17.84
C ILE A 221 10.44 -34.86 16.50
N PRO A 222 10.56 -33.53 16.47
CA PRO A 222 10.35 -32.77 15.24
C PRO A 222 11.45 -33.05 14.20
N GLU A 223 12.70 -33.21 14.59
CA GLU A 223 13.86 -33.27 13.69
C GLU A 223 14.03 -34.59 12.93
N GLN A 224 14.82 -34.60 11.83
CA GLN A 224 15.09 -35.81 11.05
C GLN A 224 15.88 -36.85 11.86
N ILE A 225 15.18 -37.87 12.36
CA ILE A 225 15.78 -38.95 13.17
C ILE A 225 16.23 -40.18 12.37
N VAL A 226 15.96 -40.24 11.06
CA VAL A 226 16.36 -41.39 10.22
C VAL A 226 17.87 -41.59 10.17
N ARG A 227 18.65 -40.50 10.33
CA ARG A 227 20.11 -40.57 10.41
C ARG A 227 20.60 -41.51 11.53
N PHE A 228 19.88 -41.60 12.65
CA PHE A 228 20.27 -42.50 13.75
C PHE A 228 20.04 -43.98 13.40
N LEU A 229 19.07 -44.29 12.53
CA LEU A 229 18.94 -45.63 11.96
C LEU A 229 20.10 -45.92 11.00
N ALA A 230 20.46 -44.95 10.14
CA ALA A 230 21.59 -45.08 9.23
C ALA A 230 22.93 -45.29 9.97
N GLU A 231 23.20 -44.51 11.02
CA GLU A 231 24.38 -44.65 11.88
C GLU A 231 24.48 -46.08 12.45
N ARG A 232 23.39 -46.61 13.01
CA ARG A 232 23.34 -47.97 13.57
C ARG A 232 23.51 -49.06 12.52
N LEU A 233 22.98 -48.84 11.32
CA LEU A 233 23.12 -49.76 10.20
C LEU A 233 24.59 -49.90 9.78
N HIS A 234 25.37 -48.80 9.82
CA HIS A 234 26.81 -48.82 9.54
C HIS A 234 27.64 -49.36 10.72
N GLU A 235 27.33 -49.00 11.98
CA GLU A 235 28.02 -49.50 13.18
C GLU A 235 27.95 -51.04 13.32
N SER A 236 26.87 -51.66 12.82
CA SER A 236 26.67 -53.13 12.87
C SER A 236 27.64 -53.95 11.99
N VAL A 237 28.26 -53.31 10.99
CA VAL A 237 29.18 -53.99 10.06
C VAL A 237 30.65 -53.77 10.42
N ASP A 238 30.99 -52.59 10.94
CA ASP A 238 32.36 -52.30 11.43
C ASP A 238 32.76 -53.18 12.64
N THR A 239 31.77 -53.80 13.30
CA THR A 239 31.95 -54.68 14.46
C THR A 239 31.90 -56.17 14.14
N ASP A 240 31.79 -56.57 12.86
CA ASP A 240 31.66 -57.97 12.39
C ASP A 240 30.47 -58.73 13.04
N ALA A 241 29.51 -57.99 13.61
CA ALA A 241 28.42 -58.52 14.46
C ALA A 241 27.17 -58.97 13.67
N GLY A 242 27.10 -58.67 12.36
CA GLY A 242 25.93 -58.92 11.52
C GLY A 242 24.77 -57.94 11.77
N LEU A 243 23.69 -58.05 10.99
CA LEU A 243 22.49 -57.23 11.20
C LEU A 243 21.90 -57.49 12.59
N GLN A 244 21.54 -56.40 13.30
CA GLN A 244 20.91 -56.51 14.61
C GLN A 244 19.54 -57.19 14.48
N GLN A 245 19.26 -58.18 15.34
CA GLN A 245 18.00 -58.93 15.28
C GLN A 245 16.76 -58.09 15.70
N HIS A 246 16.99 -56.99 16.42
CA HIS A 246 15.95 -56.05 16.85
C HIS A 246 16.36 -54.61 16.50
N GLU A 247 15.49 -53.87 15.84
CA GLU A 247 15.73 -52.46 15.49
C GLU A 247 14.51 -51.59 15.85
N PRO A 248 14.52 -50.87 16.99
CA PRO A 248 13.39 -50.06 17.44
C PRO A 248 13.07 -48.90 16.50
N MET A 249 14.01 -48.41 15.69
CA MET A 249 13.75 -47.31 14.77
C MET A 249 12.75 -47.66 13.67
N LEU A 250 12.60 -48.94 13.29
CA LEU A 250 11.57 -49.31 12.31
C LEU A 250 10.17 -49.00 12.85
N GLU A 251 9.90 -49.36 14.10
CA GLU A 251 8.64 -49.05 14.79
C GLU A 251 8.43 -47.53 14.95
N VAL A 252 9.47 -46.82 15.38
CA VAL A 252 9.46 -45.34 15.52
C VAL A 252 9.14 -44.67 14.19
N LEU A 253 9.77 -45.10 13.09
CA LEU A 253 9.58 -44.52 11.77
C LEU A 253 8.20 -44.83 11.20
N ILE A 254 7.60 -46.01 11.48
CA ILE A 254 6.19 -46.28 11.13
C ILE A 254 5.27 -45.30 11.87
N LYS A 255 5.37 -45.21 13.20
CA LYS A 255 4.52 -44.29 13.99
C LYS A 255 4.69 -42.83 13.56
N ARG A 256 5.91 -42.43 13.16
CA ARG A 256 6.21 -41.08 12.67
C ARG A 256 5.66 -40.82 11.26
N HIS A 257 5.91 -41.73 10.32
CA HIS A 257 5.56 -41.54 8.92
C HIS A 257 4.05 -41.73 8.65
N TYR A 258 3.36 -42.51 9.48
CA TYR A 258 1.95 -42.83 9.28
C TYR A 258 1.04 -42.29 10.39
N ARG A 259 1.53 -41.37 11.23
CA ARG A 259 0.83 -40.78 12.39
C ARG A 259 -0.60 -40.28 12.13
N GLU A 260 -0.87 -39.78 10.93
CA GLU A 260 -2.19 -39.24 10.54
C GLU A 260 -3.21 -40.32 10.19
N HIS A 261 -2.77 -41.57 10.11
CA HIS A 261 -3.61 -42.72 9.86
C HIS A 261 -3.77 -43.53 11.13
N GLU A 262 -4.97 -44.06 11.34
CA GLU A 262 -5.17 -45.05 12.38
C GLU A 262 -4.38 -46.31 11.99
N LEU A 263 -3.36 -46.63 12.79
CA LEU A 263 -2.51 -47.80 12.61
C LEU A 263 -3.14 -48.99 13.35
N HIS A 264 -3.27 -50.10 12.65
CA HIS A 264 -3.73 -51.36 13.19
C HIS A 264 -2.64 -52.43 13.04
N ALA A 265 -2.67 -53.47 13.89
CA ALA A 265 -1.77 -54.61 13.82
C ALA A 265 -0.26 -54.25 13.76
N LEU A 266 0.15 -53.10 14.32
CA LEU A 266 1.57 -52.72 14.41
C LEU A 266 2.34 -53.77 15.21
N ARG A 267 3.30 -54.43 14.58
CA ARG A 267 4.14 -55.45 15.21
C ARG A 267 5.57 -55.43 14.69
N THR A 268 6.51 -55.82 15.53
CA THR A 268 7.91 -56.05 15.18
C THR A 268 8.24 -57.54 15.33
N PHE A 269 9.04 -58.08 14.43
CA PHE A 269 9.46 -59.49 14.44
C PHE A 269 10.78 -59.68 13.70
N THR A 270 11.36 -60.88 13.79
CA THR A 270 12.59 -61.23 13.08
C THR A 270 12.30 -62.38 12.11
N GLU A 271 12.66 -62.22 10.83
CA GLU A 271 12.51 -63.24 9.79
C GLU A 271 13.85 -63.44 9.09
N THR A 272 14.31 -64.67 8.92
CA THR A 272 15.66 -64.99 8.37
C THR A 272 16.83 -64.26 9.06
N GLY A 273 16.68 -63.91 10.35
CA GLY A 273 17.69 -63.17 11.13
C GLY A 273 17.68 -61.65 10.94
N ARG A 274 16.67 -61.08 10.26
CA ARG A 274 16.52 -59.65 9.97
C ARG A 274 15.31 -59.05 10.70
N PRO A 275 15.40 -57.82 11.23
CA PRO A 275 14.28 -57.18 11.91
C PRO A 275 13.29 -56.60 10.90
N PHE A 276 12.01 -56.86 11.16
CA PHE A 276 10.86 -56.33 10.43
C PHE A 276 9.95 -55.53 11.36
N ALA A 277 9.29 -54.53 10.81
CA ALA A 277 8.13 -53.89 11.40
C ALA A 277 7.01 -53.82 10.35
N THR A 278 5.79 -54.18 10.74
CA THR A 278 4.62 -54.19 9.84
C THR A 278 3.45 -53.48 10.48
N ALA A 279 2.58 -52.87 9.69
CA ALA A 279 1.34 -52.25 10.15
C ALA A 279 0.28 -52.18 9.05
N ASP A 280 -0.98 -52.14 9.43
CA ASP A 280 -2.11 -51.92 8.54
C ASP A 280 -2.70 -50.52 8.74
N TYR A 281 -3.13 -49.88 7.66
CA TYR A 281 -3.78 -48.57 7.71
C TYR A 281 -4.73 -48.38 6.52
N THR A 282 -5.60 -47.37 6.58
CA THR A 282 -6.50 -47.01 5.48
C THR A 282 -6.09 -45.69 4.85
N LEU A 283 -5.90 -45.68 3.53
CA LEU A 283 -5.56 -44.48 2.75
C LEU A 283 -6.53 -44.32 1.58
N ASP A 284 -7.21 -43.16 1.49
CA ASP A 284 -8.20 -42.87 0.45
C ASP A 284 -9.30 -43.96 0.36
N GLY A 285 -9.73 -44.49 1.51
CA GLY A 285 -10.72 -45.57 1.63
C GLY A 285 -10.20 -46.97 1.25
N ARG A 286 -8.88 -47.14 1.08
CA ARG A 286 -8.26 -48.41 0.67
C ARG A 286 -7.42 -48.99 1.80
N PRO A 287 -7.73 -50.20 2.31
CA PRO A 287 -6.87 -50.93 3.23
C PRO A 287 -5.49 -51.17 2.62
N THR A 288 -4.44 -50.89 3.38
CA THR A 288 -3.05 -50.96 2.93
C THR A 288 -2.18 -51.60 4.01
N HIS A 289 -1.42 -52.61 3.62
CA HIS A 289 -0.42 -53.30 4.43
C HIS A 289 0.96 -52.69 4.20
N LEU A 290 1.68 -52.36 5.27
CA LEU A 290 3.03 -51.81 5.25
C LEU A 290 4.04 -52.85 5.73
N THR A 291 5.07 -53.09 4.91
CA THR A 291 6.25 -53.88 5.26
C THR A 291 7.47 -52.98 5.38
N THR A 292 8.19 -53.04 6.51
CA THR A 292 9.39 -52.24 6.75
C THR A 292 10.55 -53.10 7.24
N SER A 293 11.75 -52.91 6.68
CA SER A 293 12.95 -53.66 7.05
C SER A 293 14.24 -52.90 6.72
N ILE A 294 15.35 -53.33 7.30
CA ILE A 294 16.72 -52.84 7.02
C ILE A 294 17.49 -53.79 6.09
N GLY A 295 18.59 -53.35 5.48
CA GLY A 295 19.50 -54.21 4.71
C GLY A 295 20.62 -53.48 3.99
N SER A 296 21.13 -54.07 2.92
CA SER A 296 22.14 -53.47 2.03
C SER A 296 21.69 -53.53 0.57
N VAL A 297 22.09 -52.55 -0.25
CA VAL A 297 21.63 -52.44 -1.65
C VAL A 297 22.06 -53.63 -2.52
N ASP A 298 23.19 -54.26 -2.23
CA ASP A 298 23.65 -55.49 -2.89
C ASP A 298 22.74 -56.71 -2.63
N GLU A 299 21.85 -56.63 -1.63
CA GLU A 299 20.83 -57.65 -1.36
C GLU A 299 19.58 -57.49 -2.23
N LEU A 300 19.45 -56.42 -3.04
CA LEU A 300 18.35 -56.23 -3.99
C LEU A 300 18.54 -57.07 -5.25
N VAL A 301 18.64 -58.39 -5.06
CA VAL A 301 18.77 -59.39 -6.12
C VAL A 301 17.77 -60.53 -5.90
N PRO A 302 17.19 -61.12 -6.96
CA PRO A 302 16.22 -62.20 -6.82
C PRO A 302 16.76 -63.39 -6.01
N GLY A 303 15.97 -63.88 -5.06
CA GLY A 303 16.32 -65.01 -4.20
C GLY A 303 17.26 -64.69 -3.04
N SER A 304 17.60 -63.41 -2.81
CA SER A 304 18.31 -63.01 -1.60
C SER A 304 17.46 -63.23 -0.34
N ALA A 305 18.09 -63.18 0.84
CA ALA A 305 17.36 -63.25 2.11
C ALA A 305 16.37 -62.08 2.27
N LEU A 306 16.74 -60.88 1.79
CA LEU A 306 15.88 -59.70 1.80
C LEU A 306 14.67 -59.88 0.87
N ASP A 307 14.89 -60.29 -0.39
CA ASP A 307 13.82 -60.54 -1.38
C ASP A 307 12.85 -61.62 -0.87
N THR A 308 13.37 -62.75 -0.39
CA THR A 308 12.54 -63.86 0.08
C THR A 308 11.66 -63.45 1.26
N ALA A 309 12.22 -62.75 2.25
CA ALA A 309 11.49 -62.34 3.44
C ALA A 309 10.46 -61.23 3.16
N VAL A 310 10.83 -60.20 2.38
CA VAL A 310 9.90 -59.14 1.99
C VAL A 310 8.77 -59.68 1.12
N SER A 311 9.08 -60.55 0.15
CA SER A 311 8.07 -61.19 -0.70
C SER A 311 7.08 -62.03 0.11
N ALA A 312 7.57 -62.80 1.10
CA ALA A 312 6.72 -63.62 1.96
C ALA A 312 5.70 -62.78 2.74
N ASP A 313 6.12 -61.65 3.31
CA ASP A 313 5.23 -60.74 4.05
C ASP A 313 4.26 -60.00 3.12
N VAL A 314 4.75 -59.46 2.00
CA VAL A 314 3.94 -58.78 0.98
C VAL A 314 2.83 -59.69 0.45
N TRP A 315 3.12 -60.97 0.19
CA TRP A 315 2.13 -61.93 -0.29
C TRP A 315 1.25 -62.53 0.82
N ALA A 316 1.63 -62.38 2.09
CA ALA A 316 0.80 -62.76 3.24
C ALA A 316 -0.25 -61.70 3.62
N ARG A 317 -0.27 -60.55 2.94
CA ARG A 317 -1.27 -59.48 3.17
C ARG A 317 -2.71 -59.98 3.04
N THR A 318 -3.61 -59.33 3.77
CA THR A 318 -5.05 -59.62 3.69
C THR A 318 -5.59 -59.40 2.27
N GLU A 319 -6.37 -60.35 1.77
CA GLU A 319 -6.99 -60.27 0.44
C GLU A 319 -7.79 -58.98 0.27
N GLY A 320 -7.61 -58.28 -0.86
CA GLY A 320 -8.21 -56.97 -1.13
C GLY A 320 -7.43 -55.77 -0.58
N SER A 321 -6.37 -55.98 0.21
CA SER A 321 -5.49 -54.90 0.69
C SER A 321 -4.38 -54.59 -0.30
N GLN A 322 -4.03 -53.30 -0.41
CA GLN A 322 -2.82 -52.87 -1.13
C GLN A 322 -1.57 -53.18 -0.28
N SER A 323 -0.39 -53.30 -0.90
CA SER A 323 0.88 -53.45 -0.18
C SER A 323 1.79 -52.26 -0.46
N VAL A 324 2.51 -51.77 0.56
CA VAL A 324 3.59 -50.80 0.40
C VAL A 324 4.82 -51.30 1.17
N VAL A 325 6.01 -50.99 0.65
CA VAL A 325 7.27 -51.40 1.26
C VAL A 325 8.15 -50.18 1.53
N ASP A 326 8.70 -50.10 2.74
CA ASP A 326 9.70 -49.09 3.15
C ASP A 326 11.01 -49.82 3.54
N LEU A 327 12.04 -49.72 2.70
CA LEU A 327 13.35 -50.36 2.93
C LEU A 327 14.39 -49.34 3.37
N TYR A 328 15.19 -49.68 4.38
CA TYR A 328 16.30 -48.86 4.86
C TYR A 328 17.62 -49.57 4.59
N LEU A 329 18.31 -49.15 3.53
CA LEU A 329 19.42 -49.89 2.95
C LEU A 329 20.75 -49.13 3.08
N ARG A 330 21.80 -49.86 3.41
CA ARG A 330 23.16 -49.40 3.32
C ARG A 330 23.63 -49.39 1.87
N TRP A 331 24.34 -48.34 1.45
CA TRP A 331 24.89 -48.29 0.10
C TRP A 331 26.31 -47.70 0.08
N PRO A 332 27.35 -48.49 0.40
CA PRO A 332 28.72 -47.96 0.49
C PRO A 332 29.21 -47.25 -0.78
N ASP A 333 28.89 -47.81 -1.96
CA ASP A 333 29.23 -47.25 -3.28
C ASP A 333 28.08 -46.44 -3.89
N GLU A 334 27.39 -45.65 -3.07
CA GLU A 334 26.30 -44.76 -3.51
C GLU A 334 26.82 -43.71 -4.52
N PRO A 335 26.21 -43.62 -5.73
CA PRO A 335 26.55 -42.60 -6.70
C PRO A 335 26.39 -41.17 -6.16
N GLN A 336 27.24 -40.23 -6.57
CA GLN A 336 27.08 -38.82 -6.20
C GLN A 336 25.88 -38.16 -6.89
N SER A 337 25.49 -38.65 -8.06
CA SER A 337 24.33 -38.15 -8.78
C SER A 337 23.05 -38.87 -8.31
N PRO A 338 22.04 -38.13 -7.81
CA PRO A 338 20.76 -38.73 -7.43
C PRO A 338 20.04 -39.42 -8.59
N ASP A 339 20.22 -38.93 -9.82
CA ASP A 339 19.64 -39.58 -11.00
C ASP A 339 20.30 -40.93 -11.30
N GLU A 340 21.64 -41.02 -11.14
CA GLU A 340 22.35 -42.28 -11.30
C GLU A 340 22.01 -43.28 -10.19
N ALA A 341 21.85 -42.81 -8.95
CA ALA A 341 21.39 -43.62 -7.83
C ALA A 341 19.98 -44.17 -8.09
N SER A 342 19.05 -43.33 -8.57
CA SER A 342 17.70 -43.74 -8.94
C SER A 342 17.69 -44.77 -10.08
N ASP A 343 18.43 -44.53 -11.16
CA ASP A 343 18.49 -45.46 -12.30
C ASP A 343 19.01 -46.85 -11.88
N ARG A 344 20.03 -46.89 -11.01
CA ARG A 344 20.56 -48.16 -10.46
C ARG A 344 19.57 -48.87 -9.54
N LEU A 345 18.92 -48.16 -8.62
CA LEU A 345 17.90 -48.74 -7.74
C LEU A 345 16.71 -49.25 -8.54
N GLY A 346 16.25 -48.47 -9.53
CA GLY A 346 15.16 -48.85 -10.41
C GLY A 346 15.46 -50.13 -11.17
N ALA A 347 16.67 -50.26 -11.72
CA ALA A 347 17.11 -51.48 -12.40
C ALA A 347 17.15 -52.71 -11.47
N LEU A 348 17.61 -52.56 -10.23
CA LEU A 348 17.64 -53.64 -9.25
C LEU A 348 16.22 -54.06 -8.82
N LEU A 349 15.38 -53.10 -8.47
CA LEU A 349 14.00 -53.35 -8.08
C LEU A 349 13.15 -53.93 -9.22
N GLN A 350 13.45 -53.59 -10.47
CA GLN A 350 12.72 -54.09 -11.65
C GLN A 350 12.76 -55.62 -11.76
N GLU A 351 13.83 -56.26 -11.26
CA GLU A 351 13.99 -57.72 -11.26
C GLU A 351 13.29 -58.41 -10.06
N LEU A 352 12.84 -57.65 -9.06
CA LEU A 352 12.28 -58.19 -7.82
C LEU A 352 10.75 -58.36 -7.93
N PRO A 353 10.20 -59.60 -7.77
CA PRO A 353 8.77 -59.85 -7.94
C PRO A 353 7.86 -59.03 -7.03
N PHE A 354 8.19 -58.92 -5.73
CA PHE A 354 7.37 -58.18 -4.78
C PHE A 354 7.21 -56.70 -5.16
N ALA A 355 8.18 -56.11 -5.86
CA ALA A 355 8.14 -54.68 -6.22
C ALA A 355 7.00 -54.38 -7.21
N HIS A 356 6.64 -55.33 -8.07
CA HIS A 356 5.52 -55.22 -9.01
C HIS A 356 4.16 -55.49 -8.36
N ASP A 357 4.13 -56.24 -7.26
CA ASP A 357 2.92 -56.59 -6.49
C ASP A 357 2.58 -55.59 -5.38
N THR A 358 3.30 -54.47 -5.32
CA THR A 358 3.10 -53.39 -4.34
C THR A 358 2.58 -52.13 -5.04
N ARG A 359 1.92 -51.25 -4.29
CA ARG A 359 1.56 -49.90 -4.77
C ARG A 359 2.79 -49.00 -4.90
N ARG A 360 3.79 -49.21 -4.04
CA ARG A 360 5.07 -48.49 -4.05
C ARG A 360 6.12 -49.24 -3.24
N VAL A 361 7.38 -49.03 -3.59
CA VAL A 361 8.56 -49.35 -2.79
C VAL A 361 9.32 -48.05 -2.54
N ALA A 362 9.42 -47.61 -1.28
CA ALA A 362 10.32 -46.54 -0.89
C ALA A 362 11.62 -47.14 -0.36
N VAL A 363 12.74 -46.73 -0.93
CA VAL A 363 14.08 -47.14 -0.53
C VAL A 363 14.79 -45.93 0.03
N CYS A 364 15.14 -46.02 1.30
CA CYS A 364 15.96 -45.08 2.04
C CYS A 364 17.40 -45.59 2.01
N VAL A 365 18.35 -44.80 1.51
CA VAL A 365 19.74 -45.21 1.33
C VAL A 365 20.70 -44.33 2.11
N SER A 366 21.82 -44.91 2.56
CA SER A 366 22.88 -44.18 3.27
C SER A 366 24.26 -44.68 2.86
N GLY A 367 25.05 -43.81 2.23
CA GLY A 367 26.44 -44.09 1.83
C GLY A 367 27.53 -43.93 2.90
N GLY A 368 27.18 -43.57 4.13
CA GLY A 368 28.10 -43.49 5.27
C GLY A 368 27.45 -42.78 6.47
N THR A 369 28.13 -42.75 7.63
CA THR A 369 27.62 -42.09 8.86
C THR A 369 27.57 -40.57 8.75
N ASP A 370 28.44 -39.96 7.93
CA ASP A 370 28.53 -38.51 7.73
C ASP A 370 27.81 -38.03 6.46
N ARG A 371 27.09 -38.91 5.75
CA ARG A 371 26.36 -38.58 4.51
C ARG A 371 24.86 -38.41 4.79
N HIS A 372 24.22 -37.54 4.01
CA HIS A 372 22.77 -37.36 4.04
C HIS A 372 22.06 -38.67 3.67
N VAL A 373 20.87 -38.87 4.24
CA VAL A 373 20.04 -40.05 3.97
C VAL A 373 19.03 -39.72 2.89
N ASP A 374 19.07 -40.43 1.77
CA ASP A 374 18.22 -40.15 0.61
C ASP A 374 17.06 -41.14 0.48
N TYR A 375 15.92 -40.67 -0.01
CA TYR A 375 14.74 -41.50 -0.29
C TYR A 375 14.43 -41.53 -1.78
N PHE A 376 14.27 -42.73 -2.32
CA PHE A 376 13.82 -43.00 -3.68
C PHE A 376 12.54 -43.83 -3.62
N THR A 377 11.48 -43.39 -4.28
CA THR A 377 10.20 -44.12 -4.28
C THR A 377 9.86 -44.57 -5.68
N PHE A 378 9.64 -45.87 -5.87
CA PHE A 378 9.28 -46.46 -7.14
C PHE A 378 7.83 -46.96 -7.10
N ARG A 379 7.12 -46.79 -8.22
CA ARG A 379 5.75 -47.24 -8.42
C ARG A 379 5.67 -48.10 -9.68
N PRO A 380 4.95 -49.24 -9.67
CA PRO A 380 4.68 -49.97 -10.89
C PRO A 380 3.67 -49.22 -11.76
N VAL A 381 4.07 -48.94 -13.00
CA VAL A 381 3.27 -48.32 -14.06
C VAL A 381 3.44 -49.15 -15.32
N GLU A 382 2.36 -49.77 -15.80
CA GLU A 382 2.36 -50.60 -17.03
C GLU A 382 3.48 -51.67 -17.08
N GLY A 383 3.79 -52.29 -15.93
CA GLY A 383 4.81 -53.35 -15.82
C GLY A 383 6.25 -52.85 -15.71
N ARG A 384 6.47 -51.54 -15.58
CA ARG A 384 7.77 -50.93 -15.29
C ARG A 384 7.74 -50.22 -13.95
N LEU A 385 8.85 -50.25 -13.21
CA LEU A 385 9.02 -49.42 -12.04
C LEU A 385 9.49 -48.04 -12.47
N VAL A 386 8.69 -47.02 -12.14
CA VAL A 386 8.98 -45.62 -12.41
C VAL A 386 9.16 -44.90 -11.08
N GLU A 387 10.22 -44.10 -10.99
CA GLU A 387 10.46 -43.28 -9.81
C GLU A 387 9.41 -42.14 -9.70
N ASP A 388 8.84 -41.99 -8.51
CA ASP A 388 8.05 -40.84 -8.11
C ASP A 388 8.96 -39.68 -7.69
N ARG A 389 9.49 -38.96 -8.69
CA ARG A 389 10.42 -37.83 -8.51
C ARG A 389 9.89 -36.72 -7.60
N LEU A 390 8.57 -36.61 -7.48
CA LEU A 390 7.91 -35.61 -6.64
C LEU A 390 8.30 -35.78 -5.17
N VAL A 391 8.42 -37.02 -4.70
CA VAL A 391 8.78 -37.34 -3.31
C VAL A 391 10.25 -37.74 -3.16
N ARG A 392 11.10 -37.54 -4.18
CA ARG A 392 12.54 -37.81 -4.07
C ARG A 392 13.15 -37.01 -2.90
N GLY A 393 13.99 -37.69 -2.12
CA GLY A 393 14.65 -37.14 -0.94
C GLY A 393 13.77 -37.10 0.32
N VAL A 394 12.49 -37.47 0.26
CA VAL A 394 11.60 -37.53 1.42
C VAL A 394 10.71 -38.77 1.42
N HIS A 395 10.26 -39.20 2.60
CA HIS A 395 9.30 -40.30 2.68
C HIS A 395 7.95 -39.95 2.01
N PRO A 396 7.28 -40.86 1.25
CA PRO A 396 6.03 -40.56 0.54
C PRO A 396 4.90 -40.00 1.39
N MET A 397 4.76 -40.47 2.64
CA MET A 397 3.75 -39.94 3.57
C MET A 397 4.09 -38.54 4.10
N VAL A 398 5.37 -38.16 4.11
CA VAL A 398 5.79 -36.78 4.39
C VAL A 398 5.47 -35.90 3.19
N GLY A 399 5.77 -36.38 1.98
CA GLY A 399 5.42 -35.68 0.74
C GLY A 399 3.92 -35.42 0.60
N ARG A 400 3.08 -36.39 0.99
CA ARG A 400 1.62 -36.22 1.01
C ARG A 400 1.18 -35.12 1.98
N ARG A 401 1.71 -35.13 3.20
CA ARG A 401 1.42 -34.11 4.23
C ARG A 401 1.86 -32.72 3.84
N LEU A 402 2.99 -32.62 3.14
CA LEU A 402 3.47 -31.40 2.53
C LEU A 402 2.71 -30.99 1.27
N ASN A 403 1.61 -31.66 0.94
CA ASN A 403 0.80 -31.35 -0.22
C ASN A 403 1.54 -31.42 -1.57
N LEU A 404 2.65 -32.16 -1.65
CA LEU A 404 3.41 -32.30 -2.90
C LEU A 404 2.54 -32.88 -4.02
N TRP A 405 1.55 -33.72 -3.68
CA TRP A 405 0.58 -34.27 -4.64
C TRP A 405 -0.14 -33.18 -5.46
N ARG A 406 -0.21 -31.94 -4.96
CA ARG A 406 -0.77 -30.80 -5.70
C ARG A 406 0.05 -30.41 -6.92
N LEU A 407 1.33 -30.79 -7.00
CA LEU A 407 2.23 -30.47 -8.11
C LEU A 407 2.19 -31.51 -9.24
N SER A 408 1.21 -32.42 -9.26
CA SER A 408 1.11 -33.49 -10.26
C SER A 408 1.02 -33.01 -11.72
N ALA A 409 0.56 -31.78 -11.93
CA ALA A 409 0.47 -31.12 -13.25
C ALA A 409 1.80 -30.49 -13.72
N PHE A 410 2.86 -30.57 -12.91
CA PHE A 410 4.17 -29.98 -13.18
C PHE A 410 5.24 -31.06 -13.29
N ASP A 411 6.22 -30.81 -14.14
CA ASP A 411 7.51 -31.48 -14.08
C ASP A 411 8.37 -30.77 -13.05
N VAL A 412 8.83 -31.53 -12.04
CA VAL A 412 9.48 -30.96 -10.86
C VAL A 412 10.96 -31.35 -10.81
N THR A 413 11.80 -30.37 -10.49
CA THR A 413 13.23 -30.54 -10.24
C THR A 413 13.54 -30.06 -8.84
N ARG A 414 14.22 -30.90 -8.06
CA ARG A 414 14.63 -30.55 -6.70
C ARG A 414 15.83 -29.60 -6.73
N LEU A 415 15.74 -28.48 -6.02
CA LEU A 415 16.84 -27.53 -5.87
C LEU A 415 17.44 -27.59 -4.46
N GLU A 416 18.70 -27.20 -4.36
CA GLU A 416 19.41 -27.08 -3.09
C GLU A 416 18.79 -25.96 -2.23
N ALA A 417 18.54 -26.28 -0.95
CA ALA A 417 17.88 -25.42 0.02
C ALA A 417 18.39 -25.76 1.43
N PRO A 418 18.17 -24.88 2.44
CA PRO A 418 18.42 -25.24 3.84
C PRO A 418 17.74 -26.56 4.23
N GLU A 419 18.28 -27.29 5.20
CA GLU A 419 17.89 -28.69 5.50
C GLU A 419 16.39 -28.88 5.82
N ASP A 420 15.70 -27.87 6.37
CA ASP A 420 14.25 -27.91 6.64
C ASP A 420 13.38 -27.43 5.46
N VAL A 421 13.99 -27.06 4.33
CA VAL A 421 13.29 -26.48 3.18
C VAL A 421 13.26 -27.41 1.98
N LEU A 422 12.04 -27.84 1.73
CA LEU A 422 11.35 -28.14 0.49
C LEU A 422 11.52 -27.32 -0.80
N LEU A 423 12.66 -27.11 -1.48
CA LEU A 423 12.64 -26.27 -2.72
C LEU A 423 12.51 -27.05 -4.04
N TYR A 424 11.47 -26.74 -4.81
CA TYR A 424 11.24 -27.29 -6.16
C TYR A 424 11.16 -26.20 -7.23
N GLU A 425 11.81 -26.43 -8.37
CA GLU A 425 11.50 -25.78 -9.64
C GLU A 425 10.41 -26.60 -10.34
N CYS A 426 9.29 -25.95 -10.66
CA CYS A 426 8.13 -26.58 -11.26
C CYS A 426 7.89 -25.98 -12.64
N VAL A 427 7.87 -26.80 -13.68
CA VAL A 427 7.52 -26.40 -15.06
C VAL A 427 6.20 -27.06 -15.41
N ALA A 428 5.19 -26.29 -15.81
CA ALA A 428 3.88 -26.88 -16.13
C ALA A 428 3.97 -27.74 -17.39
N LYS A 429 3.33 -28.93 -17.35
CA LYS A 429 3.35 -29.90 -18.46
C LYS A 429 2.71 -29.36 -19.74
N ASP A 430 1.62 -28.62 -19.59
CA ASP A 430 0.84 -28.06 -20.70
C ASP A 430 1.27 -26.64 -21.10
N ASN A 431 2.11 -25.98 -20.28
CA ASN A 431 2.57 -24.61 -20.51
C ASN A 431 4.02 -24.42 -20.02
N PRO A 432 5.03 -24.67 -20.87
CA PRO A 432 6.44 -24.57 -20.49
C PRO A 432 6.90 -23.17 -20.06
N GLU A 433 6.15 -22.11 -20.39
CA GLU A 433 6.45 -20.74 -19.93
C GLU A 433 5.94 -20.48 -18.49
N ASP A 434 5.11 -21.37 -17.94
CA ASP A 434 4.72 -21.38 -16.54
C ASP A 434 5.77 -22.12 -15.70
N THR A 435 6.77 -21.38 -15.26
CA THR A 435 7.81 -21.84 -14.35
C THR A 435 7.62 -21.21 -12.97
N ARG A 436 7.60 -22.03 -11.92
CA ARG A 436 7.37 -21.60 -10.53
C ARG A 436 8.41 -22.18 -9.60
N LEU A 437 8.76 -21.45 -8.55
CA LEU A 437 9.44 -22.01 -7.38
C LEU A 437 8.40 -22.34 -6.31
N VAL A 438 8.46 -23.55 -5.77
CA VAL A 438 7.61 -23.97 -4.64
C VAL A 438 8.53 -24.35 -3.49
N ALA A 439 8.51 -23.55 -2.43
CA ALA A 439 9.27 -23.79 -1.21
C ALA A 439 8.34 -24.34 -0.13
N LEU A 440 8.75 -25.42 0.53
CA LEU A 440 7.96 -26.05 1.58
C LEU A 440 8.75 -26.16 2.87
N ALA A 441 8.10 -26.00 4.02
CA ALA A 441 8.71 -26.23 5.31
C ALA A 441 7.73 -26.87 6.29
N GLN A 442 8.26 -27.49 7.34
CA GLN A 442 7.47 -28.09 8.41
C GLN A 442 7.80 -27.36 9.72
N VAL A 443 6.76 -26.90 10.40
CA VAL A 443 6.86 -26.32 11.73
C VAL A 443 6.40 -27.37 12.71
N ARG A 444 7.34 -27.91 13.45
CA ARG A 444 7.09 -29.10 14.26
C ARG A 444 7.08 -28.80 15.76
N GLN A 445 7.40 -27.57 16.13
CA GLN A 445 7.19 -26.96 17.44
C GLN A 445 6.54 -25.59 17.25
N VAL A 446 5.62 -25.23 18.13
CA VAL A 446 4.95 -23.93 18.08
C VAL A 446 5.00 -23.31 19.47
N VAL A 447 5.55 -22.11 19.53
CA VAL A 447 5.48 -21.23 20.69
C VAL A 447 4.61 -20.05 20.28
N VAL A 448 3.57 -19.80 21.07
CA VAL A 448 2.67 -18.67 20.84
C VAL A 448 3.11 -17.54 21.76
N VAL A 449 3.59 -16.44 21.18
CA VAL A 449 3.92 -15.22 21.94
C VAL A 449 2.68 -14.35 21.99
N ARG A 450 2.35 -13.85 23.18
CA ARG A 450 1.19 -12.98 23.41
C ARG A 450 1.64 -11.61 23.90
N ASP A 451 0.90 -10.57 23.52
CA ASP A 451 1.10 -9.20 24.03
C ASP A 451 0.45 -8.98 25.41
N GLU A 452 0.59 -7.78 25.95
CA GLU A 452 0.01 -7.38 27.23
C GLU A 452 -1.54 -7.44 27.25
N ALA A 453 -2.19 -7.44 26.08
CA ALA A 453 -3.64 -7.59 25.92
C ALA A 453 -4.08 -9.05 25.72
N GLY A 454 -3.15 -10.02 25.77
CA GLY A 454 -3.39 -11.45 25.59
C GLY A 454 -3.59 -11.89 24.14
N GLN A 455 -3.41 -10.99 23.17
CA GLN A 455 -3.49 -11.29 21.73
C GLN A 455 -2.20 -11.92 21.24
N VAL A 456 -2.28 -12.79 20.21
CA VAL A 456 -1.08 -13.41 19.63
C VAL A 456 -0.25 -12.33 18.92
N SER A 457 0.93 -12.05 19.47
CA SER A 457 1.88 -11.09 18.91
C SER A 457 2.90 -11.75 18.00
N GLY A 458 3.05 -13.08 18.03
CA GLY A 458 3.91 -13.80 17.09
C GLY A 458 3.90 -15.32 17.22
N LEU A 459 4.32 -15.97 16.13
CA LEU A 459 4.58 -17.41 16.05
C LEU A 459 6.02 -17.63 15.56
N PRO A 460 7.05 -17.52 16.43
CA PRO A 460 8.45 -17.45 16.02
C PRO A 460 8.88 -18.59 15.10
N HIS A 461 8.50 -19.85 15.39
CA HIS A 461 8.86 -20.99 14.56
C HIS A 461 8.19 -20.98 13.18
N VAL A 462 6.95 -20.46 13.08
CA VAL A 462 6.23 -20.32 11.80
C VAL A 462 6.84 -19.19 10.99
N GLU A 463 7.06 -18.04 11.62
CA GLU A 463 7.72 -16.88 11.02
C GLU A 463 9.10 -17.26 10.46
N ARG A 464 9.87 -18.04 11.24
CA ARG A 464 11.19 -18.59 10.86
C ARG A 464 11.10 -19.56 9.68
N ALA A 465 10.16 -20.50 9.68
CA ALA A 465 9.98 -21.43 8.56
C ALA A 465 9.61 -20.69 7.25
N ILE A 466 8.72 -19.71 7.34
CA ILE A 466 8.37 -18.85 6.20
C ILE A 466 9.61 -18.08 5.71
N ALA A 467 10.40 -17.51 6.63
CA ALA A 467 11.64 -16.82 6.29
C ALA A 467 12.63 -17.72 5.54
N ASN A 468 12.85 -18.96 6.00
CA ASN A 468 13.73 -19.93 5.36
C ASN A 468 13.26 -20.26 3.94
N CYS A 469 11.96 -20.48 3.75
CA CYS A 469 11.39 -20.73 2.42
C CYS A 469 11.55 -19.54 1.49
N LEU A 470 11.23 -18.33 1.96
CA LEU A 470 11.35 -17.11 1.18
C LEU A 470 12.81 -16.84 0.80
N GLU A 471 13.74 -17.12 1.70
CA GLU A 471 15.16 -16.98 1.42
C GLU A 471 15.65 -17.97 0.36
N ALA A 472 15.23 -19.24 0.44
CA ALA A 472 15.55 -20.22 -0.59
C ALA A 472 15.03 -19.79 -1.98
N VAL A 473 13.81 -19.21 -2.05
CA VAL A 473 13.25 -18.63 -3.27
C VAL A 473 14.08 -17.44 -3.77
N ARG A 474 14.43 -16.51 -2.88
CA ARG A 474 15.25 -15.32 -3.22
C ARG A 474 16.60 -15.69 -3.77
N ARG A 475 17.30 -16.62 -3.13
CA ARG A 475 18.63 -17.08 -3.56
C ARG A 475 18.61 -17.61 -5.00
N VAL A 476 17.61 -18.42 -5.34
CA VAL A 476 17.46 -18.93 -6.71
C VAL A 476 17.07 -17.82 -7.68
N ARG A 477 16.21 -16.88 -7.30
CA ARG A 477 15.88 -15.73 -8.15
C ARG A 477 17.11 -14.85 -8.40
N ALA A 478 17.89 -14.55 -7.36
CA ALA A 478 19.11 -13.77 -7.45
C ALA A 478 20.15 -14.42 -8.38
N SER A 479 20.33 -15.74 -8.31
CA SER A 479 21.28 -16.45 -9.19
C SER A 479 20.86 -16.47 -10.67
N ARG A 480 19.57 -16.26 -10.97
CA ARG A 480 19.02 -16.24 -12.35
C ARG A 480 19.04 -14.86 -13.01
N GLY A 481 19.39 -13.80 -12.29
CA GLY A 481 19.51 -12.43 -12.81
C GLY A 481 18.26 -11.98 -13.57
N ALA A 482 18.40 -11.55 -14.83
CA ALA A 482 17.29 -11.07 -15.66
C ALA A 482 16.19 -12.14 -15.89
N ARG A 483 16.51 -13.44 -15.82
CA ARG A 483 15.54 -14.53 -15.95
C ARG A 483 14.67 -14.72 -14.70
N ALA A 484 15.01 -14.07 -13.58
CA ALA A 484 14.19 -14.07 -12.36
C ALA A 484 12.78 -13.52 -12.59
N SER A 485 12.60 -12.63 -13.59
CA SER A 485 11.31 -12.11 -14.03
C SER A 485 10.36 -13.16 -14.61
N LYS A 486 10.81 -14.40 -14.83
CA LYS A 486 9.92 -15.52 -15.17
C LYS A 486 9.33 -16.20 -13.93
N LEU A 487 9.91 -15.99 -12.75
CA LEU A 487 9.56 -16.65 -11.48
C LEU A 487 8.78 -15.69 -10.57
N ASP A 488 7.59 -15.28 -11.02
CA ASP A 488 6.72 -14.33 -10.28
C ASP A 488 5.47 -14.99 -9.68
N MET A 489 5.35 -16.31 -9.83
CA MET A 489 4.22 -17.14 -9.40
C MET A 489 4.67 -18.19 -8.38
N ASN A 490 5.56 -17.81 -7.47
CA ASN A 490 6.16 -18.73 -6.52
C ASN A 490 5.23 -19.00 -5.34
N HIS A 491 5.35 -20.18 -4.73
CA HIS A 491 4.53 -20.58 -3.60
C HIS A 491 5.40 -20.93 -2.39
N VAL A 492 4.90 -20.62 -1.20
CA VAL A 492 5.48 -21.06 0.08
C VAL A 492 4.43 -21.86 0.85
N TRP A 493 4.70 -23.13 1.16
CA TRP A 493 3.78 -23.98 1.91
C TRP A 493 4.40 -24.40 3.25
N VAL A 494 3.75 -24.05 4.34
CA VAL A 494 4.22 -24.33 5.70
C VAL A 494 3.21 -25.19 6.43
N GLN A 495 3.63 -26.38 6.86
CA GLN A 495 2.78 -27.31 7.62
C GLN A 495 3.15 -27.28 9.11
N ILE A 496 2.21 -26.86 9.95
CA ILE A 496 2.31 -26.91 11.41
C ILE A 496 1.84 -28.29 11.90
N TRP A 497 2.71 -29.00 12.62
CA TRP A 497 2.40 -30.34 13.17
C TRP A 497 1.67 -30.32 14.50
N PRO A 498 2.10 -29.55 15.52
CA PRO A 498 1.42 -29.54 16.80
C PRO A 498 0.00 -28.99 16.64
N THR A 499 -0.93 -29.55 17.42
CA THR A 499 -2.23 -28.93 17.57
C THR A 499 -2.05 -27.62 18.33
N ILE A 500 -2.56 -26.51 17.79
CA ILE A 500 -2.43 -25.18 18.39
C ILE A 500 -3.69 -24.81 19.18
N GLU A 501 -3.49 -24.17 20.33
CA GLU A 501 -4.54 -23.52 21.11
C GLU A 501 -4.58 -22.03 20.76
N ALA A 502 -5.28 -21.67 19.68
CA ALA A 502 -5.39 -20.30 19.20
C ALA A 502 -6.76 -20.02 18.57
N ASP A 503 -7.27 -18.80 18.72
CA ASP A 503 -8.48 -18.34 18.03
C ASP A 503 -8.15 -17.95 16.57
N LEU A 504 -9.07 -18.24 15.65
CA LEU A 504 -8.95 -18.02 14.21
C LEU A 504 -8.72 -16.54 13.87
N GLY A 505 -9.35 -15.62 14.60
CA GLY A 505 -9.16 -14.17 14.44
C GLY A 505 -7.76 -13.67 14.83
N GLN A 506 -7.01 -14.44 15.61
CA GLN A 506 -5.65 -14.07 16.03
C GLN A 506 -4.60 -14.43 14.97
N LEU A 507 -4.90 -15.39 14.07
CA LEU A 507 -3.98 -15.76 12.97
C LEU A 507 -3.84 -14.65 11.91
N THR A 508 -4.85 -13.80 11.75
CA THR A 508 -4.77 -12.60 10.88
C THR A 508 -3.76 -11.56 11.38
N ALA A 509 -3.36 -11.60 12.65
CA ALA A 509 -2.32 -10.70 13.19
C ALA A 509 -0.94 -10.95 12.56
N LEU A 510 -0.67 -12.14 12.01
CA LEU A 510 0.56 -12.44 11.28
C LEU A 510 0.69 -11.67 9.95
N ARG A 511 -0.41 -11.08 9.43
CA ARG A 511 -0.41 -10.33 8.17
C ARG A 511 0.63 -9.21 8.17
N SER A 512 0.71 -8.44 9.25
CA SER A 512 1.64 -7.29 9.35
C SER A 512 3.10 -7.73 9.29
N LYS A 513 3.42 -8.95 9.73
CA LYS A 513 4.77 -9.53 9.69
C LYS A 513 5.07 -10.25 8.38
N ILE A 514 4.09 -10.94 7.78
CA ILE A 514 4.28 -11.73 6.56
C ILE A 514 4.30 -10.85 5.30
N ALA A 515 3.45 -9.82 5.23
CA ALA A 515 3.36 -8.98 4.03
C ALA A 515 4.72 -8.33 3.63
N PRO A 516 5.48 -7.70 4.54
CA PRO A 516 6.78 -7.12 4.22
C PRO A 516 7.80 -8.15 3.71
N VAL A 517 7.79 -9.38 4.27
CA VAL A 517 8.75 -10.43 3.90
C VAL A 517 8.37 -11.15 2.61
N THR A 518 7.11 -11.12 2.15
CA THR A 518 6.73 -11.67 0.83
C THR A 518 7.00 -10.73 -0.34
N ALA A 519 7.16 -9.43 -0.08
CA ALA A 519 7.35 -8.43 -1.10
C ALA A 519 8.67 -8.63 -1.86
N GLY A 520 8.63 -8.41 -3.18
CA GLY A 520 9.79 -8.56 -4.07
C GLY A 520 10.12 -10.01 -4.46
N ALA A 521 9.67 -11.02 -3.70
CA ALA A 521 10.02 -12.43 -3.89
C ALA A 521 9.19 -13.17 -4.97
N GLY A 522 8.28 -12.47 -5.66
CA GLY A 522 7.41 -13.07 -6.68
C GLY A 522 6.49 -14.15 -6.09
N ILE A 523 6.02 -13.95 -4.85
CA ILE A 523 5.15 -14.90 -4.17
C ILE A 523 3.71 -14.66 -4.58
N GLU A 524 3.07 -15.70 -5.09
CA GLU A 524 1.63 -15.72 -5.34
C GLU A 524 0.87 -16.04 -4.05
N GLU A 525 1.31 -17.07 -3.33
CA GLU A 525 0.64 -17.55 -2.13
C GLU A 525 1.66 -18.04 -1.09
N VAL A 526 1.47 -17.61 0.16
CA VAL A 526 1.97 -18.32 1.35
C VAL A 526 0.80 -19.06 1.98
N LEU A 527 0.89 -20.38 2.04
CA LEU A 527 -0.11 -21.26 2.64
C LEU A 527 0.45 -21.82 3.95
N VAL A 528 -0.19 -21.47 5.07
CA VAL A 528 0.15 -22.00 6.40
C VAL A 528 -0.98 -22.91 6.86
N GLN A 529 -0.68 -24.19 7.03
CA GLN A 529 -1.65 -25.21 7.45
C GLN A 529 -1.41 -25.61 8.89
N ALA A 530 -2.48 -25.75 9.66
CA ALA A 530 -2.42 -26.12 11.07
C ALA A 530 -3.64 -26.94 11.49
N THR A 531 -3.52 -27.60 12.63
CA THR A 531 -4.66 -28.22 13.33
C THR A 531 -4.92 -27.42 14.60
N VAL A 532 -6.15 -26.96 14.81
CA VAL A 532 -6.53 -26.17 16.00
C VAL A 532 -7.38 -27.03 16.94
N ALA A 533 -7.07 -26.98 18.23
CA ALA A 533 -7.92 -27.60 19.25
C ALA A 533 -9.26 -26.85 19.33
N GLY A 534 -10.37 -27.58 19.25
CA GLY A 534 -11.70 -26.99 19.47
C GLY A 534 -11.96 -26.67 20.95
N THR A 535 -13.22 -26.35 21.28
CA THR A 535 -13.66 -26.42 22.69
C THR A 535 -13.39 -27.83 23.25
N PRO A 536 -13.29 -28.03 24.58
CA PRO A 536 -12.86 -29.31 25.17
C PRO A 536 -13.62 -30.57 24.69
N ASP A 537 -14.83 -30.41 24.14
CA ASP A 537 -15.68 -31.47 23.61
C ASP A 537 -15.71 -31.57 22.06
N ALA A 538 -14.99 -30.70 21.33
CA ALA A 538 -14.99 -30.64 19.87
C ALA A 538 -13.72 -31.26 19.28
N ALA A 539 -13.88 -32.03 18.19
CA ALA A 539 -12.76 -32.61 17.46
C ALA A 539 -11.82 -31.51 16.90
N PRO A 540 -10.50 -31.75 16.85
CA PRO A 540 -9.55 -30.80 16.27
C PRO A 540 -9.90 -30.46 14.80
N LEU A 541 -9.80 -29.18 14.44
CA LEU A 541 -10.14 -28.70 13.10
C LEU A 541 -8.87 -28.39 12.29
N ALA A 542 -8.76 -28.97 11.09
CA ALA A 542 -7.70 -28.62 10.15
C ALA A 542 -8.04 -27.30 9.43
N ILE A 543 -7.11 -26.36 9.45
CA ILE A 543 -7.28 -25.01 8.88
C ILE A 543 -6.09 -24.63 8.00
N ALA A 544 -6.31 -23.66 7.12
CA ALA A 544 -5.30 -23.06 6.28
C ALA A 544 -5.42 -21.53 6.29
N GLY A 545 -4.38 -20.86 6.77
CA GLY A 545 -4.16 -19.44 6.56
C GLY A 545 -3.48 -19.21 5.21
N ARG A 546 -4.06 -18.36 4.36
CA ARG A 546 -3.53 -18.00 3.04
C ARG A 546 -3.18 -16.53 3.01
N PHE A 547 -1.97 -16.21 2.61
CA PHE A 547 -1.51 -14.85 2.36
C PHE A 547 -1.20 -14.71 0.88
N TYR A 548 -1.90 -13.84 0.19
CA TYR A 548 -1.77 -13.66 -1.25
C TYR A 548 -1.94 -12.20 -1.64
N TYR A 549 -1.47 -11.85 -2.83
CA TYR A 549 -1.61 -10.49 -3.34
C TYR A 549 -3.00 -10.30 -3.95
N GLN A 550 -3.77 -9.37 -3.40
CA GLN A 550 -5.00 -8.89 -4.01
C GLN A 550 -4.69 -7.70 -4.93
N PRO A 551 -5.07 -7.79 -6.22
CA PRO A 551 -4.91 -6.70 -7.17
C PRO A 551 -5.51 -5.39 -6.64
N GLY A 552 -4.73 -4.31 -6.74
CA GLY A 552 -5.15 -2.98 -6.27
C GLY A 552 -5.16 -2.76 -4.75
N SER A 553 -4.97 -3.81 -3.93
CA SER A 553 -5.04 -3.76 -2.45
C SER A 553 -3.78 -4.26 -1.72
N GLY A 554 -2.84 -4.90 -2.43
CA GLY A 554 -1.63 -5.46 -1.82
C GLY A 554 -1.85 -6.83 -1.19
N VAL A 555 -1.03 -7.22 -0.19
CA VAL A 555 -1.14 -8.54 0.45
C VAL A 555 -2.32 -8.58 1.41
N VAL A 556 -3.19 -9.56 1.22
CA VAL A 556 -4.34 -9.86 2.07
C VAL A 556 -4.20 -11.26 2.68
N ALA A 557 -4.91 -11.49 3.78
CA ALA A 557 -4.90 -12.76 4.49
C ALA A 557 -6.33 -13.31 4.58
N SER A 558 -6.47 -14.61 4.40
CA SER A 558 -7.74 -15.34 4.60
C SER A 558 -7.49 -16.62 5.39
N VAL A 559 -8.52 -17.10 6.09
CA VAL A 559 -8.45 -18.37 6.81
C VAL A 559 -9.62 -19.24 6.33
N GLY A 560 -9.33 -20.49 5.98
CA GLY A 560 -10.33 -21.44 5.49
C GLY A 560 -9.87 -22.89 5.61
N ALA A 561 -10.52 -23.78 4.87
CA ALA A 561 -10.14 -25.18 4.84
C ALA A 561 -8.83 -25.41 4.04
N PRO A 562 -8.04 -26.45 4.41
CA PRO A 562 -6.91 -26.90 3.62
C PRO A 562 -7.28 -27.20 2.15
N PRO A 563 -6.37 -26.96 1.19
CA PRO A 563 -6.65 -27.27 -0.21
C PRO A 563 -6.87 -28.77 -0.45
N THR A 564 -7.88 -29.11 -1.25
CA THR A 564 -8.21 -30.50 -1.67
C THR A 564 -8.01 -30.74 -3.16
N GLU A 565 -7.56 -29.72 -3.91
CA GLU A 565 -7.33 -29.80 -5.36
C GLU A 565 -5.85 -29.63 -5.74
N PRO A 566 -5.41 -30.22 -6.87
CA PRO A 566 -4.10 -29.93 -7.46
C PRO A 566 -3.91 -28.45 -7.81
N LEU A 567 -2.66 -28.01 -7.79
CA LEU A 567 -2.28 -26.68 -8.29
C LEU A 567 -2.43 -26.68 -9.81
N LYS A 568 -3.22 -25.75 -10.34
CA LYS A 568 -3.49 -25.66 -11.77
C LYS A 568 -2.38 -24.87 -12.49
N PRO A 569 -1.91 -25.33 -13.66
CA PRO A 569 -1.10 -24.51 -14.57
C PRO A 569 -1.78 -23.18 -14.91
N LEU A 570 -1.00 -22.17 -15.30
CA LEU A 570 -1.52 -20.91 -15.80
C LEU A 570 -2.28 -21.15 -17.10
N ASP A 571 -3.58 -20.83 -17.09
CA ASP A 571 -4.39 -20.74 -18.30
C ASP A 571 -4.11 -19.42 -19.06
N ASP A 572 -4.78 -19.25 -20.21
CA ASP A 572 -4.62 -18.06 -21.05
C ASP A 572 -5.02 -16.75 -20.34
N TYR A 573 -6.00 -16.80 -19.44
CA TYR A 573 -6.46 -15.64 -18.69
C TYR A 573 -5.45 -15.26 -17.60
N ALA A 574 -5.07 -16.21 -16.76
CA ALA A 574 -4.09 -16.02 -15.70
C ALA A 574 -2.74 -15.56 -16.28
N SER A 575 -2.36 -16.07 -17.46
CA SER A 575 -1.18 -15.60 -18.19
C SER A 575 -1.24 -14.11 -18.57
N LYS A 576 -2.44 -13.59 -18.92
CA LYS A 576 -2.65 -12.14 -19.14
C LYS A 576 -2.51 -11.37 -17.84
N VAL A 577 -3.13 -11.84 -16.75
CA VAL A 577 -3.03 -11.21 -15.42
C VAL A 577 -1.56 -11.08 -14.98
N VAL A 578 -0.79 -12.17 -15.07
CA VAL A 578 0.65 -12.16 -14.73
C VAL A 578 1.43 -11.21 -15.63
N ARG A 579 1.12 -11.15 -16.93
CA ARG A 579 1.77 -10.23 -17.88
C ARG A 579 1.50 -8.77 -17.55
N ALA A 580 0.27 -8.42 -17.13
CA ALA A 580 -0.07 -7.07 -16.69
C ALA A 580 0.69 -6.73 -15.39
N ARG A 581 0.70 -7.64 -14.42
CA ARG A 581 1.39 -7.49 -13.13
C ARG A 581 2.90 -7.28 -13.28
N ARG A 582 3.55 -7.98 -14.21
CA ARG A 582 4.97 -7.78 -14.56
C ARG A 582 5.30 -6.36 -15.04
N ARG A 583 4.31 -5.64 -15.56
CA ARG A 583 4.44 -4.22 -15.96
C ARG A 583 4.07 -3.26 -14.83
N GLY A 584 3.78 -3.76 -13.62
CA GLY A 584 3.29 -2.97 -12.49
C GLY A 584 1.83 -2.52 -12.65
N LEU A 585 1.05 -3.18 -13.53
CA LEU A 585 -0.32 -2.80 -13.85
C LEU A 585 -1.30 -3.89 -13.39
N VAL A 586 -2.55 -3.48 -13.13
CA VAL A 586 -3.63 -4.42 -12.82
C VAL A 586 -4.43 -4.74 -14.07
N TYR A 587 -4.74 -6.02 -14.30
CA TYR A 587 -5.61 -6.40 -15.41
C TYR A 587 -7.07 -6.02 -15.09
N PRO A 588 -7.81 -5.36 -15.98
CA PRO A 588 -9.11 -4.76 -15.63
C PRO A 588 -10.17 -5.69 -15.05
N TYR A 589 -10.23 -6.95 -15.49
CA TYR A 589 -11.20 -7.92 -14.97
C TYR A 589 -10.93 -8.25 -13.49
N GLU A 590 -9.67 -8.16 -13.04
CA GLU A 590 -9.30 -8.35 -11.65
C GLU A 590 -9.76 -7.21 -10.74
N LEU A 591 -10.14 -6.05 -11.30
CA LEU A 591 -10.69 -4.92 -10.54
C LEU A 591 -12.19 -5.05 -10.31
N GLN A 592 -12.90 -5.86 -11.09
CA GLN A 592 -14.37 -5.87 -11.12
C GLN A 592 -14.98 -6.20 -9.75
N SER A 593 -14.47 -7.22 -9.07
CA SER A 593 -14.93 -7.59 -7.72
C SER A 593 -14.62 -6.50 -6.69
N MET A 594 -13.43 -5.89 -6.75
CA MET A 594 -13.03 -4.78 -5.88
C MET A 594 -13.94 -3.55 -6.08
N ILE A 595 -14.26 -3.21 -7.34
CA ILE A 595 -15.12 -2.08 -7.70
C ILE A 595 -16.57 -2.33 -7.23
N ALA A 596 -17.06 -3.56 -7.41
CA ALA A 596 -18.40 -3.94 -7.00
C ALA A 596 -18.54 -3.98 -5.47
N GLY A 597 -17.51 -4.44 -4.75
CA GLY A 597 -17.55 -4.67 -3.31
C GLY A 597 -18.41 -5.86 -2.93
N ASP A 598 -18.51 -6.11 -1.63
CA ASP A 598 -19.24 -7.26 -1.08
C ASP A 598 -20.74 -7.21 -1.43
N GLY A 599 -21.26 -8.31 -1.97
CA GLY A 599 -22.66 -8.39 -2.43
C GLY A 599 -22.96 -7.60 -3.70
N GLY A 600 -21.96 -6.95 -4.30
CA GLY A 600 -22.11 -6.21 -5.56
C GLY A 600 -22.21 -7.11 -6.79
N THR A 601 -22.72 -6.53 -7.87
CA THR A 601 -22.88 -7.22 -9.17
C THR A 601 -22.14 -6.47 -10.26
N VAL A 602 -21.53 -7.23 -11.18
CA VAL A 602 -20.87 -6.70 -12.38
C VAL A 602 -21.47 -7.38 -13.59
N VAL A 603 -21.92 -6.57 -14.55
CA VAL A 603 -22.42 -7.05 -15.85
C VAL A 603 -21.62 -6.39 -16.95
N GLU A 604 -20.76 -7.17 -17.61
CA GLU A 604 -20.01 -6.67 -18.77
C GLU A 604 -20.97 -6.28 -19.90
N HIS A 605 -20.67 -5.17 -20.57
CA HIS A 605 -21.39 -4.70 -21.75
C HIS A 605 -20.43 -4.54 -22.93
N ASP A 606 -20.89 -4.88 -24.13
CA ASP A 606 -20.15 -4.65 -25.36
C ASP A 606 -21.11 -4.24 -26.49
N LEU A 607 -20.55 -3.72 -27.58
CA LEU A 607 -21.35 -3.26 -28.72
C LEU A 607 -21.97 -4.44 -29.46
N ASP A 608 -23.27 -4.34 -29.73
CA ASP A 608 -23.98 -5.21 -30.68
C ASP A 608 -23.77 -4.75 -32.14
N ASP A 609 -24.43 -5.42 -33.09
CA ASP A 609 -24.33 -5.11 -34.52
C ASP A 609 -24.91 -3.73 -34.88
N THR A 610 -25.69 -3.11 -34.00
CA THR A 610 -26.25 -1.76 -34.19
C THR A 610 -25.35 -0.67 -33.61
N GLY A 611 -24.32 -1.05 -32.84
CA GLY A 611 -23.44 -0.12 -32.14
C GLY A 611 -23.98 0.33 -30.78
N ALA A 612 -24.98 -0.35 -30.23
CA ALA A 612 -25.48 -0.11 -28.88
C ALA A 612 -24.78 -1.02 -27.86
N LEU A 613 -24.57 -0.55 -26.63
CA LEU A 613 -24.06 -1.40 -25.55
C LEU A 613 -25.15 -2.32 -25.03
N VAL A 614 -24.88 -3.63 -25.04
CA VAL A 614 -25.76 -4.66 -24.50
C VAL A 614 -24.99 -5.55 -23.51
N PRO A 615 -25.66 -6.16 -22.51
CA PRO A 615 -25.03 -7.15 -21.64
C PRO A 615 -24.43 -8.29 -22.44
N VAL A 616 -23.23 -8.74 -22.07
CA VAL A 616 -22.57 -9.90 -22.66
C VAL A 616 -22.18 -10.92 -21.60
N ASP A 617 -22.32 -12.20 -21.95
CA ASP A 617 -21.84 -13.33 -21.15
C ASP A 617 -20.70 -14.01 -21.93
N ARG A 618 -19.46 -13.71 -21.54
CA ARG A 618 -18.26 -14.26 -22.15
C ARG A 618 -17.18 -14.53 -21.10
N PRO A 619 -16.26 -15.47 -21.34
CA PRO A 619 -15.08 -15.63 -20.50
C PRO A 619 -14.25 -14.34 -20.42
N GLN A 620 -13.74 -14.04 -19.23
CA GLN A 620 -12.93 -12.84 -18.97
C GLN A 620 -11.66 -12.80 -19.83
N GLY A 621 -11.22 -11.59 -20.17
CA GLY A 621 -10.05 -11.35 -21.01
C GLY A 621 -10.25 -11.58 -22.52
N LEU A 622 -11.47 -11.86 -22.96
CA LEU A 622 -11.84 -11.98 -24.38
C LEU A 622 -12.47 -10.71 -24.96
N ASN A 623 -12.24 -9.55 -24.33
CA ASN A 623 -12.64 -8.25 -24.86
C ASN A 623 -12.08 -8.01 -26.26
N LYS A 624 -12.90 -7.43 -27.14
CA LYS A 624 -12.55 -7.15 -28.54
C LYS A 624 -11.76 -5.85 -28.72
N ALA A 625 -11.89 -4.91 -27.79
CA ALA A 625 -11.23 -3.59 -27.81
C ALA A 625 -10.34 -3.38 -26.58
N GLY A 626 -9.49 -2.35 -26.62
CA GLY A 626 -8.62 -1.92 -25.52
C GLY A 626 -9.34 -1.23 -24.36
N ILE A 627 -10.67 -1.25 -24.33
CA ILE A 627 -11.51 -0.74 -23.24
C ILE A 627 -12.63 -1.73 -22.94
N ILE A 628 -12.93 -1.91 -21.67
CA ILE A 628 -14.02 -2.75 -21.16
C ILE A 628 -15.07 -1.83 -20.55
N VAL A 629 -16.34 -2.11 -20.86
CA VAL A 629 -17.49 -1.42 -20.28
C VAL A 629 -18.25 -2.40 -19.41
N ALA A 630 -18.67 -1.98 -18.22
CA ALA A 630 -19.53 -2.79 -17.36
C ALA A 630 -20.55 -1.90 -16.65
N VAL A 631 -21.71 -2.47 -16.34
CA VAL A 631 -22.62 -1.88 -15.35
C VAL A 631 -22.30 -2.53 -14.01
N VAL A 632 -21.95 -1.71 -13.03
CA VAL A 632 -21.58 -2.16 -11.69
C VAL A 632 -22.56 -1.60 -10.68
N THR A 633 -23.06 -2.46 -9.80
CA THR A 633 -23.95 -2.08 -8.70
C THR A 633 -23.34 -2.53 -7.39
N SER A 634 -23.17 -1.57 -6.47
CA SER A 634 -22.52 -1.78 -5.17
C SER A 634 -23.51 -1.48 -4.04
N PRO A 635 -24.07 -2.50 -3.36
CA PRO A 635 -24.90 -2.31 -2.18
C PRO A 635 -24.19 -1.51 -1.09
N THR A 636 -24.88 -0.55 -0.51
CA THR A 636 -24.43 0.15 0.70
C THR A 636 -25.55 0.15 1.72
N VAL A 637 -25.25 0.54 2.97
CA VAL A 637 -26.29 0.72 4.00
C VAL A 637 -27.35 1.74 3.56
N ARG A 638 -26.93 2.78 2.83
CA ARG A 638 -27.78 3.89 2.34
C ARG A 638 -28.55 3.55 1.07
N HIS A 639 -27.93 2.74 0.22
CA HIS A 639 -28.52 2.23 -1.02
C HIS A 639 -28.47 0.70 -0.99
N PRO A 640 -29.40 0.03 -0.27
CA PRO A 640 -29.48 -1.43 -0.29
C PRO A 640 -29.76 -1.98 -1.70
N GLU A 641 -30.44 -1.20 -2.54
CA GLU A 641 -30.61 -1.49 -3.97
C GLU A 641 -29.30 -1.37 -4.77
N GLY A 642 -28.30 -0.69 -4.19
CA GLY A 642 -26.96 -0.49 -4.70
C GLY A 642 -26.75 0.82 -5.45
N VAL A 643 -25.54 1.33 -5.32
CA VAL A 643 -25.03 2.46 -6.11
C VAL A 643 -24.65 1.91 -7.48
N THR A 644 -25.51 2.12 -8.48
CA THR A 644 -25.29 1.69 -9.87
C THR A 644 -24.50 2.75 -10.65
N ARG A 645 -23.50 2.31 -11.42
CA ARG A 645 -22.67 3.14 -12.32
C ARG A 645 -22.35 2.39 -13.62
N VAL A 646 -22.05 3.15 -14.67
CA VAL A 646 -21.37 2.62 -15.86
C VAL A 646 -19.87 2.77 -15.66
N VAL A 647 -19.14 1.67 -15.68
CA VAL A 647 -17.69 1.61 -15.42
C VAL A 647 -16.92 1.36 -16.72
N LEU A 648 -15.90 2.19 -16.95
CA LEU A 648 -14.91 2.06 -18.01
C LEU A 648 -13.55 1.65 -17.44
N SER A 649 -12.91 0.65 -18.05
CA SER A 649 -11.56 0.23 -17.67
C SER A 649 -10.68 -0.02 -18.89
N GLY A 650 -9.49 0.60 -18.93
CA GLY A 650 -8.54 0.44 -20.03
C GLY A 650 -7.74 -0.86 -19.92
N ASP A 651 -7.60 -1.62 -21.02
CA ASP A 651 -6.81 -2.86 -21.08
C ASP A 651 -5.33 -2.55 -21.43
N PRO A 652 -4.39 -2.68 -20.46
CA PRO A 652 -2.99 -2.34 -20.68
C PRO A 652 -2.26 -3.30 -21.63
N LEU A 653 -2.81 -4.49 -21.89
CA LEU A 653 -2.20 -5.48 -22.78
C LEU A 653 -2.53 -5.23 -24.25
N ARG A 654 -3.54 -4.39 -24.54
CA ARG A 654 -3.92 -3.96 -25.89
C ARG A 654 -3.34 -2.58 -26.18
N SER A 655 -2.08 -2.54 -26.60
CA SER A 655 -1.35 -1.30 -26.91
C SER A 655 -1.38 -0.27 -25.79
N LEU A 656 -1.26 -0.71 -24.52
CA LEU A 656 -1.33 0.15 -23.33
C LEU A 656 -2.61 1.01 -23.29
N GLY A 657 -3.74 0.45 -23.72
CA GLY A 657 -5.02 1.16 -23.75
C GLY A 657 -5.05 2.32 -24.76
N SER A 658 -4.28 2.25 -25.85
CA SER A 658 -4.34 3.29 -26.89
C SER A 658 -5.73 3.34 -27.51
N VAL A 659 -6.25 4.54 -27.75
CA VAL A 659 -7.61 4.74 -28.22
C VAL A 659 -7.65 4.91 -29.73
N ALA A 660 -8.52 4.13 -30.37
CA ALA A 660 -8.90 4.25 -31.78
C ALA A 660 -10.43 4.23 -31.89
N GLU A 661 -10.94 4.02 -33.11
CA GLU A 661 -12.38 3.89 -33.38
C GLU A 661 -13.10 2.95 -32.40
N ALA A 662 -12.58 1.73 -32.22
CA ALA A 662 -13.23 0.70 -31.41
C ALA A 662 -13.37 1.11 -29.93
N GLU A 663 -12.36 1.76 -29.37
CA GLU A 663 -12.39 2.25 -27.99
C GLU A 663 -13.29 3.48 -27.87
N CYS A 664 -13.17 4.45 -28.79
CA CYS A 664 -13.96 5.69 -28.76
C CYS A 664 -15.46 5.41 -28.92
N ALA A 665 -15.85 4.46 -29.78
CA ALA A 665 -17.24 4.06 -29.93
C ALA A 665 -17.83 3.50 -28.62
N ARG A 666 -17.05 2.72 -27.86
CA ARG A 666 -17.45 2.20 -26.54
C ARG A 666 -17.53 3.29 -25.48
N VAL A 667 -16.62 4.27 -25.49
CA VAL A 667 -16.69 5.43 -24.59
C VAL A 667 -17.97 6.23 -24.84
N ILE A 668 -18.27 6.54 -26.10
CA ILE A 668 -19.49 7.28 -26.49
C ILE A 668 -20.74 6.51 -26.05
N ALA A 669 -20.84 5.23 -26.41
CA ALA A 669 -21.99 4.41 -26.05
C ALA A 669 -22.13 4.21 -24.52
N ALA A 670 -21.02 4.18 -23.77
CA ALA A 670 -21.05 4.12 -22.31
C ALA A 670 -21.62 5.40 -21.69
N ILE A 671 -21.28 6.57 -22.24
CA ILE A 671 -21.87 7.85 -21.82
C ILE A 671 -23.35 7.88 -22.15
N ASP A 672 -23.76 7.40 -23.34
CA ASP A 672 -25.17 7.30 -23.72
C ASP A 672 -25.95 6.37 -22.78
N LEU A 673 -25.37 5.23 -22.42
CA LEU A 673 -25.96 4.31 -21.45
C LEU A 673 -26.08 4.93 -20.06
N ALA A 674 -25.04 5.63 -19.59
CA ALA A 674 -25.05 6.32 -18.30
C ALA A 674 -26.13 7.42 -18.24
N GLU A 675 -26.28 8.21 -19.32
CA GLU A 675 -27.33 9.21 -19.45
C GLU A 675 -28.73 8.57 -19.47
N GLN A 676 -28.92 7.51 -20.24
CA GLN A 676 -30.20 6.79 -20.32
C GLN A 676 -30.61 6.22 -18.96
N MET A 677 -29.65 5.62 -18.23
CA MET A 677 -29.87 5.05 -16.91
C MET A 677 -29.95 6.10 -15.81
N ARG A 678 -29.53 7.35 -16.08
CA ARG A 678 -29.39 8.45 -15.12
C ARG A 678 -28.46 8.07 -13.96
N VAL A 679 -27.32 7.48 -14.29
CA VAL A 679 -26.29 7.07 -13.32
C VAL A 679 -24.95 7.73 -13.65
N PRO A 680 -24.04 7.88 -12.67
CA PRO A 680 -22.69 8.35 -12.93
C PRO A 680 -21.91 7.38 -13.84
N LEU A 681 -20.96 7.94 -14.58
CA LEU A 681 -19.92 7.17 -15.27
C LEU A 681 -18.63 7.20 -14.45
N GLU A 682 -17.99 6.06 -14.31
CA GLU A 682 -16.77 5.88 -13.53
C GLU A 682 -15.69 5.30 -14.43
N TRP A 683 -14.50 5.91 -14.46
CA TRP A 683 -13.44 5.52 -15.38
C TRP A 683 -12.13 5.24 -14.65
N TYR A 684 -11.74 3.96 -14.60
CA TYR A 684 -10.40 3.51 -14.27
C TYR A 684 -9.49 3.69 -15.48
N SER A 685 -8.99 4.91 -15.63
CA SER A 685 -8.28 5.37 -16.80
C SER A 685 -6.83 4.89 -16.83
N LEU A 686 -6.47 4.27 -17.95
CA LEU A 686 -5.10 3.92 -18.34
C LEU A 686 -5.07 3.99 -19.87
N SER A 687 -4.23 4.85 -20.43
CA SER A 687 -4.17 5.01 -21.89
C SER A 687 -2.84 5.59 -22.36
N ALA A 688 -2.26 4.98 -23.41
CA ALA A 688 -1.15 5.53 -24.17
C ALA A 688 -1.56 6.63 -25.18
N GLY A 689 -2.80 7.10 -25.14
CA GLY A 689 -3.32 8.12 -26.05
C GLY A 689 -3.80 7.55 -27.38
N ALA A 690 -3.92 8.40 -28.40
CA ALA A 690 -4.39 7.97 -29.72
C ALA A 690 -3.49 6.89 -30.31
N ARG A 691 -4.08 5.88 -30.95
CA ARG A 691 -3.33 4.81 -31.60
C ARG A 691 -2.45 5.37 -32.71
N ILE A 692 -1.15 5.14 -32.61
CA ILE A 692 -0.17 5.41 -33.65
C ILE A 692 0.10 4.12 -34.41
N SER A 693 -0.09 4.15 -35.73
CA SER A 693 0.11 3.00 -36.62
C SER A 693 0.72 3.46 -37.94
N MET A 694 1.42 2.57 -38.64
CA MET A 694 1.82 2.83 -40.03
C MET A 694 0.62 2.73 -40.99
N ASP A 695 -0.41 1.98 -40.59
CA ASP A 695 -1.58 1.67 -41.43
C ASP A 695 -2.82 2.53 -41.12
N SER A 696 -2.74 3.41 -40.11
CA SER A 696 -3.83 4.32 -39.75
C SER A 696 -3.32 5.65 -39.21
N GLY A 697 -3.97 6.76 -39.57
CA GLY A 697 -3.53 8.13 -39.28
C GLY A 697 -4.57 8.99 -38.56
N THR A 698 -5.02 10.06 -39.21
CA THR A 698 -5.87 11.11 -38.62
C THR A 698 -7.30 10.65 -38.33
N GLU A 699 -7.77 9.57 -38.93
CA GLU A 699 -9.08 8.97 -38.62
C GLU A 699 -9.20 8.56 -37.14
N ASN A 700 -8.12 8.14 -36.49
CA ASN A 700 -8.12 7.88 -35.05
C ASN A 700 -8.31 9.19 -34.25
N MET A 701 -7.79 10.32 -34.76
CA MET A 701 -7.96 11.63 -34.14
C MET A 701 -9.40 12.15 -34.26
N ASP A 702 -10.08 11.89 -35.38
CA ASP A 702 -11.49 12.23 -35.54
C ASP A 702 -12.37 11.48 -34.53
N TRP A 703 -12.08 10.19 -34.29
CA TRP A 703 -12.75 9.41 -33.26
C TRP A 703 -12.46 9.91 -31.85
N VAL A 704 -11.22 10.30 -31.57
CA VAL A 704 -10.86 10.95 -30.30
C VAL A 704 -11.64 12.25 -30.11
N ALA A 705 -11.79 13.06 -31.15
CA ALA A 705 -12.56 14.30 -31.11
C ALA A 705 -14.07 14.04 -30.92
N ARG A 706 -14.62 12.97 -31.50
CA ARG A 706 -16.02 12.55 -31.27
C ARG A 706 -16.27 12.17 -29.81
N ALA A 707 -15.37 11.39 -29.21
CA ALA A 707 -15.47 11.05 -27.79
C ALA A 707 -15.35 12.30 -26.90
N LEU A 708 -14.40 13.19 -27.20
CA LEU A 708 -14.26 14.48 -26.52
C LEU A 708 -15.55 15.31 -26.59
N LYS A 709 -16.13 15.46 -27.79
CA LYS A 709 -17.40 16.18 -27.99
C LYS A 709 -18.50 15.61 -27.08
N ARG A 710 -18.62 14.28 -27.04
CA ARG A 710 -19.65 13.62 -26.25
C ARG A 710 -19.48 13.84 -24.74
N ILE A 711 -18.23 13.78 -24.25
CA ILE A 711 -17.90 14.10 -22.86
C ILE A 711 -18.33 15.53 -22.51
N ILE A 712 -18.00 16.51 -23.37
CA ILE A 712 -18.37 17.92 -23.17
C ILE A 712 -19.90 18.07 -23.10
N GLU A 713 -20.63 17.50 -24.06
CA GLU A 713 -22.10 17.58 -24.09
C GLU A 713 -22.73 16.97 -22.83
N PHE A 714 -22.21 15.82 -22.37
CA PHE A 714 -22.69 15.16 -21.16
C PHE A 714 -22.41 15.97 -19.89
N THR A 715 -21.19 16.46 -19.70
CA THR A 715 -20.82 17.17 -18.47
C THR A 715 -21.45 18.57 -18.41
N GLN A 716 -21.60 19.26 -19.55
CA GLN A 716 -22.33 20.54 -19.61
C GLN A 716 -23.83 20.38 -19.32
N ALA A 717 -24.41 19.23 -19.63
CA ALA A 717 -25.77 18.88 -19.23
C ALA A 717 -25.90 18.48 -17.73
N GLY A 718 -24.80 18.52 -16.98
CA GLY A 718 -24.75 18.16 -15.57
C GLY A 718 -24.46 16.69 -15.29
N GLY A 719 -24.11 15.91 -16.30
CA GLY A 719 -23.66 14.52 -16.18
C GLY A 719 -22.34 14.41 -15.41
N GLU A 720 -22.23 13.38 -14.59
CA GLU A 720 -21.09 13.14 -13.71
C GLU A 720 -20.18 12.05 -14.27
N ILE A 721 -18.90 12.39 -14.49
CA ILE A 721 -17.85 11.44 -14.86
C ILE A 721 -16.77 11.47 -13.77
N ASN A 722 -16.63 10.38 -13.03
CA ASN A 722 -15.61 10.20 -12.01
C ASN A 722 -14.41 9.45 -12.58
N ILE A 723 -13.19 9.95 -12.32
CA ILE A 723 -11.95 9.41 -12.87
C ILE A 723 -11.07 8.87 -11.75
N VAL A 724 -10.65 7.61 -11.89
CA VAL A 724 -9.50 7.05 -11.18
C VAL A 724 -8.36 6.90 -12.17
N VAL A 725 -7.23 7.54 -11.92
CA VAL A 725 -6.04 7.38 -12.77
C VAL A 725 -5.34 6.10 -12.34
N ALA A 726 -5.58 5.02 -13.09
CA ALA A 726 -5.12 3.67 -12.77
C ALA A 726 -3.74 3.32 -13.36
N GLY A 727 -3.11 4.27 -14.04
CA GLY A 727 -1.76 4.14 -14.58
C GLY A 727 -1.29 5.43 -15.23
N ILE A 728 -0.52 5.32 -16.31
CA ILE A 728 -0.07 6.48 -17.08
C ILE A 728 -1.11 6.79 -18.16
N ASN A 729 -1.60 8.03 -18.16
CA ASN A 729 -2.49 8.58 -19.16
C ASN A 729 -1.73 9.55 -20.05
N VAL A 730 -1.72 9.28 -21.36
CA VAL A 730 -0.98 10.07 -22.36
C VAL A 730 -1.95 10.71 -23.37
N GLY A 731 -1.64 11.93 -23.83
CA GLY A 731 -2.28 12.52 -25.00
C GLY A 731 -3.75 12.88 -24.80
N ALA A 732 -4.66 12.15 -25.45
CA ALA A 732 -6.09 12.42 -25.44
C ALA A 732 -6.75 12.23 -24.07
N GLN A 733 -6.35 11.19 -23.32
CA GLN A 733 -6.98 10.83 -22.06
C GLN A 733 -6.88 11.95 -21.00
N PRO A 734 -5.74 12.65 -20.79
CA PRO A 734 -5.69 13.82 -19.92
C PRO A 734 -6.69 14.94 -20.28
N TYR A 735 -6.93 15.20 -21.57
CA TYR A 735 -7.96 16.18 -21.97
C TYR A 735 -9.37 15.70 -21.64
N TRP A 736 -9.67 14.42 -21.85
CA TRP A 736 -10.94 13.82 -21.44
C TRP A 736 -11.14 13.87 -19.92
N ASN A 737 -10.08 13.59 -19.16
CA ASN A 737 -10.09 13.73 -17.70
C ASN A 737 -10.37 15.19 -17.28
N ALA A 738 -9.84 16.16 -18.02
CA ALA A 738 -10.05 17.58 -17.76
C ALA A 738 -11.50 18.02 -18.02
N GLU A 739 -12.08 17.62 -19.16
CA GLU A 739 -13.48 17.89 -19.49
C GLU A 739 -14.47 17.13 -18.58
N ALA A 740 -14.01 16.04 -17.95
CA ALA A 740 -14.77 15.28 -16.97
C ALA A 740 -14.80 15.93 -15.57
N THR A 741 -13.70 16.56 -15.12
CA THR A 741 -13.49 16.84 -13.68
C THR A 741 -12.84 18.19 -13.34
N MET A 742 -12.20 18.88 -14.29
CA MET A 742 -11.31 20.01 -13.98
C MET A 742 -11.94 21.37 -14.25
N LEU A 743 -12.88 21.46 -15.20
CA LEU A 743 -13.51 22.71 -15.60
C LEU A 743 -14.60 23.16 -14.62
N MET A 744 -14.96 24.45 -14.68
CA MET A 744 -15.83 25.08 -13.68
C MET A 744 -17.20 24.41 -13.54
N HIS A 745 -17.77 23.86 -14.61
CA HIS A 745 -19.09 23.24 -14.62
C HIS A 745 -19.09 21.76 -14.21
N THR A 746 -17.92 21.13 -14.11
CA THR A 746 -17.82 19.69 -13.91
C THR A 746 -18.19 19.28 -12.49
N LYS A 747 -18.96 18.19 -12.37
CA LYS A 747 -19.38 17.63 -11.07
C LYS A 747 -18.45 16.52 -10.57
N GLY A 748 -17.86 15.78 -11.51
CA GLY A 748 -17.05 14.60 -11.22
C GLY A 748 -15.76 14.88 -10.48
N ILE A 749 -15.22 13.83 -9.88
CA ILE A 749 -13.96 13.86 -9.12
C ILE A 749 -12.83 13.14 -9.85
N LEU A 750 -11.60 13.53 -9.53
CA LEU A 750 -10.40 12.85 -10.02
C LEU A 750 -9.53 12.41 -8.83
N VAL A 751 -9.28 11.10 -8.78
CA VAL A 751 -8.46 10.44 -7.77
C VAL A 751 -7.19 9.89 -8.43
N MET A 752 -6.03 10.19 -7.85
CA MET A 752 -4.74 9.66 -8.31
C MET A 752 -4.06 8.83 -7.23
N THR A 753 -3.27 7.86 -7.68
CA THR A 753 -2.38 7.05 -6.84
C THR A 753 -0.91 7.43 -7.09
N PRO A 754 0.03 7.08 -6.20
CA PRO A 754 1.46 7.34 -6.40
C PRO A 754 2.03 6.74 -7.70
N ASP A 755 1.44 5.67 -8.21
CA ASP A 755 1.90 4.97 -9.43
C ASP A 755 1.19 5.47 -10.70
N SER A 756 0.55 6.65 -10.65
CA SER A 756 -0.23 7.21 -11.75
C SER A 756 0.32 8.56 -12.22
N ALA A 757 0.12 8.87 -13.51
CA ALA A 757 0.54 10.14 -14.10
C ALA A 757 -0.38 10.55 -15.25
N MET A 758 -0.62 11.85 -15.42
CA MET A 758 -1.31 12.41 -16.58
C MET A 758 -0.36 13.32 -17.36
N VAL A 759 0.04 12.92 -18.57
CA VAL A 759 1.01 13.65 -19.40
C VAL A 759 0.46 13.88 -20.80
N LEU A 760 0.69 15.06 -21.38
CA LEU A 760 0.32 15.29 -22.78
C LEU A 760 1.24 14.52 -23.74
N THR A 761 2.53 14.49 -23.41
CA THR A 761 3.58 13.80 -24.15
C THR A 761 4.45 13.04 -23.16
N GLY A 762 4.74 11.78 -23.43
CA GLY A 762 5.62 10.98 -22.57
C GLY A 762 7.03 11.55 -22.51
N LYS A 763 7.71 11.34 -21.39
CA LYS A 763 9.06 11.86 -21.09
C LYS A 763 10.06 11.63 -22.23
N GLN A 764 10.19 10.40 -22.71
CA GLN A 764 11.13 10.07 -23.79
C GLN A 764 10.82 10.83 -25.08
N SER A 765 9.54 10.95 -25.43
CA SER A 765 9.12 11.69 -26.63
C SER A 765 9.40 13.19 -26.50
N LEU A 766 9.24 13.77 -25.30
CA LEU A 766 9.64 15.16 -25.02
C LEU A 766 11.14 15.35 -25.22
N ASP A 767 11.97 14.48 -24.65
CA ASP A 767 13.44 14.54 -24.81
C ASP A 767 13.84 14.52 -26.29
N PHE A 768 13.28 13.59 -27.06
CA PHE A 768 13.58 13.47 -28.49
C PHE A 768 13.11 14.69 -29.30
N SER A 769 12.02 15.34 -28.89
CA SER A 769 11.54 16.58 -29.52
C SER A 769 12.32 17.84 -29.12
N GLY A 770 13.29 17.72 -28.19
CA GLY A 770 13.99 18.86 -27.61
C GLY A 770 13.14 19.68 -26.63
N GLY A 771 12.05 19.11 -26.11
CA GLY A 771 11.22 19.72 -25.09
C GLY A 771 11.84 19.65 -23.70
N VAL A 772 11.29 20.42 -22.76
CA VAL A 772 11.67 20.32 -21.34
C VAL A 772 10.87 19.17 -20.72
N SER A 773 11.57 18.15 -20.24
CA SER A 773 10.98 17.02 -19.54
C SER A 773 11.42 16.98 -18.08
N ALA A 774 10.76 16.14 -17.28
CA ALA A 774 11.27 15.72 -15.99
C ALA A 774 12.04 14.40 -16.14
N GLU A 775 12.58 13.90 -15.05
CA GLU A 775 13.33 12.65 -15.01
C GLU A 775 12.49 11.41 -15.36
N ASP A 776 11.18 11.44 -15.11
CA ASP A 776 10.20 10.42 -15.49
C ASP A 776 8.81 11.05 -15.75
N ASN A 777 7.81 10.23 -16.10
CA ASN A 777 6.44 10.72 -16.34
C ASN A 777 5.76 11.24 -15.07
N PHE A 778 6.15 10.76 -13.88
CA PHE A 778 5.58 11.19 -12.60
C PHE A 778 6.02 12.62 -12.25
N GLY A 779 7.27 12.98 -12.56
CA GLY A 779 7.74 14.35 -12.44
C GLY A 779 7.05 15.34 -13.39
N ILE A 780 6.44 14.87 -14.49
CA ILE A 780 5.70 15.71 -15.45
C ILE A 780 4.22 15.83 -15.07
N GLY A 781 3.62 14.74 -14.58
CA GLY A 781 2.17 14.62 -14.47
C GLY A 781 1.66 13.82 -13.28
N GLY A 782 2.50 13.49 -12.31
CA GLY A 782 2.12 12.79 -11.08
C GLY A 782 1.39 13.70 -10.09
N TYR A 783 0.81 13.09 -9.06
CA TYR A 783 0.05 13.80 -8.02
C TYR A 783 0.92 14.79 -7.26
N ASP A 784 2.00 14.31 -6.63
CA ASP A 784 2.77 15.06 -5.63
C ASP A 784 3.36 16.37 -6.16
N ARG A 785 3.90 16.35 -7.40
CA ARG A 785 4.62 17.48 -7.99
C ARG A 785 3.72 18.42 -8.78
N VAL A 786 2.70 17.89 -9.46
CA VAL A 786 1.95 18.65 -10.48
C VAL A 786 0.45 18.62 -10.22
N MET A 787 -0.19 17.45 -10.28
CA MET A 787 -1.65 17.36 -10.37
C MET A 787 -2.37 17.64 -9.05
N GLY A 788 -1.77 17.29 -7.91
CA GLY A 788 -2.26 17.65 -6.58
C GLY A 788 -2.10 19.15 -6.33
N PRO A 789 -0.86 19.71 -6.37
CA PRO A 789 -0.60 21.12 -6.16
C PRO A 789 -1.39 22.04 -7.08
N ASN A 790 -1.61 21.66 -8.34
CA ASN A 790 -2.38 22.48 -9.26
C ASN A 790 -3.91 22.35 -9.12
N GLY A 791 -4.39 21.41 -8.28
CA GLY A 791 -5.80 21.14 -8.01
C GLY A 791 -6.57 20.40 -9.12
N GLN A 792 -5.87 19.81 -10.10
CA GLN A 792 -6.49 18.98 -11.14
C GLN A 792 -6.82 17.59 -10.60
N ALA A 793 -5.90 16.97 -9.87
CA ALA A 793 -6.20 15.85 -9.00
C ALA A 793 -6.76 16.39 -7.69
N GLN A 794 -7.96 15.92 -7.36
CA GLN A 794 -8.75 16.48 -6.27
C GLN A 794 -8.56 15.68 -4.98
N TYR A 795 -8.21 14.41 -5.15
CA TYR A 795 -7.94 13.45 -4.09
C TYR A 795 -6.69 12.62 -4.39
N TRP A 796 -5.98 12.28 -3.33
CA TRP A 796 -4.91 11.29 -3.32
C TRP A 796 -5.42 9.98 -2.72
N ALA A 797 -5.04 8.85 -3.30
CA ALA A 797 -5.28 7.53 -2.75
C ALA A 797 -3.98 6.74 -2.69
N LYS A 798 -3.79 5.96 -1.62
CA LYS A 798 -2.61 5.09 -1.47
C LYS A 798 -2.48 4.05 -2.60
N ASP A 799 -3.61 3.54 -3.09
CA ASP A 799 -3.76 2.47 -4.07
C ASP A 799 -5.17 2.50 -4.69
N LEU A 800 -5.48 1.57 -5.61
CA LEU A 800 -6.77 1.54 -6.30
C LEU A 800 -7.94 1.19 -5.38
N ALA A 801 -7.72 0.39 -4.33
CA ALA A 801 -8.74 0.11 -3.32
C ALA A 801 -9.07 1.38 -2.52
N GLY A 802 -8.07 2.13 -2.06
CA GLY A 802 -8.27 3.43 -1.45
C GLY A 802 -8.95 4.43 -2.38
N ALA A 803 -8.67 4.37 -3.69
CA ALA A 803 -9.35 5.22 -4.67
C ALA A 803 -10.84 4.86 -4.81
N ARG A 804 -11.18 3.57 -4.76
CA ARG A 804 -12.56 3.09 -4.69
C ARG A 804 -13.23 3.56 -3.40
N ASP A 805 -12.54 3.53 -2.26
CA ASP A 805 -13.12 3.96 -0.98
C ASP A 805 -13.43 5.47 -0.99
N ILE A 806 -12.55 6.29 -1.59
CA ILE A 806 -12.82 7.72 -1.82
C ILE A 806 -14.02 7.92 -2.74
N LEU A 807 -14.15 7.14 -3.83
CA LEU A 807 -15.32 7.21 -4.70
C LEU A 807 -16.61 6.86 -3.96
N MET A 808 -16.60 5.79 -3.16
CA MET A 808 -17.78 5.41 -2.38
C MET A 808 -18.12 6.44 -1.31
N SER A 809 -17.11 7.03 -0.66
CA SER A 809 -17.30 8.16 0.26
C SER A 809 -17.90 9.37 -0.46
N HIS A 810 -17.43 9.69 -1.68
CA HIS A 810 -18.04 10.74 -2.51
C HIS A 810 -19.51 10.41 -2.85
N TYR A 811 -19.81 9.18 -3.24
CA TYR A 811 -21.18 8.75 -3.51
C TYR A 811 -22.08 8.79 -2.28
N ASP A 812 -21.55 8.54 -1.08
CA ASP A 812 -22.32 8.75 0.14
C ASP A 812 -22.81 10.21 0.22
N HIS A 813 -22.02 11.20 -0.18
CA HIS A 813 -22.42 12.60 -0.14
C HIS A 813 -23.21 13.09 -1.36
N ALA A 814 -22.98 12.50 -2.53
CA ALA A 814 -23.41 13.09 -3.81
C ALA A 814 -24.27 12.17 -4.70
N TYR A 815 -24.41 10.88 -4.40
CA TYR A 815 -25.17 9.98 -5.26
C TYR A 815 -26.67 10.28 -5.22
N VAL A 816 -27.26 10.45 -6.41
CA VAL A 816 -28.71 10.61 -6.59
C VAL A 816 -29.22 9.34 -7.26
N ALA A 817 -30.03 8.55 -6.54
CA ALA A 817 -30.58 7.32 -7.12
C ALA A 817 -31.55 7.68 -8.26
N PRO A 818 -31.62 6.88 -9.34
CA PRO A 818 -32.52 7.15 -10.46
C PRO A 818 -33.98 7.35 -10.01
N GLY A 819 -34.53 8.53 -10.27
CA GLY A 819 -35.89 8.91 -9.88
C GLY A 819 -35.99 9.78 -8.62
N GLU A 820 -34.88 9.97 -7.89
CA GLU A 820 -34.79 10.91 -6.78
C GLU A 820 -34.36 12.31 -7.24
N SER A 821 -34.64 13.34 -6.42
CA SER A 821 -34.31 14.74 -6.73
C SER A 821 -32.98 15.21 -6.15
N GLY A 822 -32.35 14.41 -5.29
CA GLY A 822 -31.09 14.71 -4.62
C GLY A 822 -30.63 13.56 -3.73
N PRO A 823 -29.43 13.64 -3.15
CA PRO A 823 -28.89 12.58 -2.31
C PRO A 823 -29.72 12.34 -1.05
N ARG A 824 -29.78 11.09 -0.59
CA ARG A 824 -30.58 10.70 0.58
C ARG A 824 -30.01 11.29 1.87
N ARG A 825 -30.91 11.72 2.77
CA ARG A 825 -30.58 12.09 4.15
C ARG A 825 -30.19 10.83 4.94
N VAL A 826 -29.21 10.96 5.83
CA VAL A 826 -28.67 9.87 6.65
C VAL A 826 -29.23 9.93 8.07
N PRO A 827 -29.51 8.79 8.72
CA PRO A 827 -29.72 8.78 10.15
C PRO A 827 -28.45 9.25 10.89
N THR A 828 -28.61 10.19 11.82
CA THR A 828 -27.52 10.61 12.71
C THR A 828 -27.99 10.55 14.17
N SER A 829 -27.07 10.16 15.03
CA SER A 829 -27.17 10.21 16.48
C SER A 829 -26.69 11.54 17.06
N ASP A 830 -26.01 12.40 16.25
CA ASP A 830 -25.56 13.73 16.69
C ASP A 830 -26.74 14.72 16.73
N PRO A 831 -27.13 15.24 17.92
CA PRO A 831 -28.28 16.11 18.04
C PRO A 831 -28.19 17.38 17.17
N ALA A 832 -29.27 17.66 16.44
CA ALA A 832 -29.38 18.86 15.60
C ALA A 832 -29.26 20.18 16.39
N HIS A 833 -29.61 20.16 17.68
CA HIS A 833 -29.60 21.32 18.57
C HIS A 833 -28.40 21.36 19.52
N ARG A 834 -27.34 20.57 19.26
CA ARG A 834 -26.11 20.57 20.07
C ARG A 834 -25.43 21.94 20.02
N ASP A 835 -24.99 22.39 21.19
CA ASP A 835 -24.16 23.58 21.33
C ASP A 835 -22.74 23.31 20.82
N VAL A 836 -22.38 23.95 19.70
CA VAL A 836 -21.05 23.81 19.09
C VAL A 836 -19.95 24.53 19.86
N THR A 837 -20.30 25.45 20.76
CA THR A 837 -19.31 26.24 21.51
C THR A 837 -18.52 25.39 22.51
N LEU A 838 -19.07 24.25 22.92
CA LEU A 838 -18.43 23.30 23.82
C LEU A 838 -17.43 22.37 23.10
N TYR A 839 -17.38 22.40 21.76
CA TYR A 839 -16.50 21.52 21.00
C TYR A 839 -15.02 21.87 21.28
N PRO A 840 -14.15 20.88 21.56
CA PRO A 840 -12.74 21.10 21.83
C PRO A 840 -12.04 21.80 20.65
N HIS A 841 -11.14 22.73 20.96
CA HIS A 841 -10.30 23.37 19.97
C HIS A 841 -8.84 22.99 20.22
N GLU A 842 -8.36 22.00 19.50
CA GLU A 842 -6.99 21.48 19.62
C GLU A 842 -6.24 21.81 18.34
N ALA A 843 -5.59 22.97 18.31
CA ALA A 843 -4.83 23.40 17.14
C ALA A 843 -3.45 23.95 17.54
N PRO A 844 -2.36 23.57 16.85
CA PRO A 844 -1.03 24.10 17.12
C PRO A 844 -0.99 25.62 17.09
N GLY A 845 -0.39 26.23 18.12
CA GLY A 845 -0.22 27.67 18.23
C GLY A 845 -1.48 28.48 18.57
N SER A 846 -2.58 27.82 18.97
CA SER A 846 -3.79 28.51 19.42
C SER A 846 -3.96 28.42 20.94
N ASP A 847 -4.33 29.53 21.56
CA ASP A 847 -4.66 29.60 22.99
C ASP A 847 -6.10 29.18 23.31
N PHE A 848 -6.93 28.97 22.28
CA PHE A 848 -8.33 28.58 22.45
C PHE A 848 -8.44 27.11 22.82
N LYS A 849 -9.23 26.81 23.85
CA LYS A 849 -9.54 25.45 24.30
C LYS A 849 -10.86 24.91 23.75
N THR A 850 -11.78 25.81 23.42
CA THR A 850 -13.10 25.45 22.86
C THR A 850 -13.48 26.40 21.73
N VAL A 851 -14.35 25.95 20.84
CA VAL A 851 -14.89 26.79 19.75
C VAL A 851 -15.60 28.04 20.28
N GLY A 852 -16.22 27.97 21.47
CA GLY A 852 -16.86 29.12 22.11
C GLY A 852 -15.90 30.27 22.42
N GLU A 853 -14.64 29.97 22.75
CA GLU A 853 -13.63 30.99 23.05
C GLU A 853 -13.22 31.80 21.82
N ILE A 854 -13.42 31.27 20.61
CA ILE A 854 -13.26 32.02 19.35
C ILE A 854 -14.26 33.19 19.33
N PHE A 855 -15.48 32.93 19.81
CA PHE A 855 -16.60 33.86 19.82
C PHE A 855 -16.84 34.58 21.16
N SER A 856 -15.95 34.42 22.15
CA SER A 856 -16.11 35.12 23.43
C SER A 856 -15.49 36.52 23.38
N SER A 857 -16.20 37.50 23.95
CA SER A 857 -15.70 38.87 24.10
C SER A 857 -14.54 38.97 25.10
N LEU A 858 -14.37 37.97 25.98
CA LEU A 858 -13.29 37.93 26.97
C LEU A 858 -11.98 37.45 26.36
N THR A 859 -12.04 36.39 25.55
CA THR A 859 -10.85 35.75 24.96
C THR A 859 -10.50 36.31 23.59
N ASN A 860 -11.48 36.83 22.84
CA ASN A 860 -11.30 37.40 21.49
C ASN A 860 -12.23 38.62 21.24
N PRO A 861 -12.07 39.74 21.98
CA PRO A 861 -12.96 40.91 21.92
C PRO A 861 -13.09 41.53 20.51
N ASP A 862 -11.99 41.54 19.75
CA ASP A 862 -11.92 42.21 18.43
C ASP A 862 -12.19 41.27 17.25
N ARG A 863 -12.43 39.97 17.49
CA ARG A 863 -12.49 38.93 16.44
C ARG A 863 -11.26 38.96 15.52
N LYS A 864 -10.07 39.15 16.10
CA LYS A 864 -8.78 39.24 15.37
C LYS A 864 -7.84 38.09 15.65
N LYS A 865 -8.00 37.38 16.77
CA LYS A 865 -7.15 36.24 17.08
C LYS A 865 -7.42 35.11 16.07
N PRO A 866 -6.37 34.54 15.45
CA PRO A 866 -6.53 33.48 14.47
C PRO A 866 -7.01 32.19 15.14
N PHE A 867 -7.81 31.41 14.41
CA PHE A 867 -8.31 30.11 14.83
C PHE A 867 -8.28 29.13 13.65
N ASP A 868 -8.35 27.84 13.93
CA ASP A 868 -8.36 26.81 12.90
C ASP A 868 -9.76 26.63 12.30
N ILE A 869 -9.92 26.85 10.99
CA ILE A 869 -11.24 26.77 10.36
C ILE A 869 -11.77 25.33 10.29
N ARG A 870 -10.89 24.32 10.15
CA ARG A 870 -11.28 22.90 10.10
C ARG A 870 -11.93 22.45 11.39
N THR A 871 -11.40 22.89 12.52
CA THR A 871 -11.98 22.65 13.84
C THR A 871 -13.42 23.19 13.92
N LEU A 872 -13.67 24.41 13.43
CA LEU A 872 -15.02 24.98 13.40
C LEU A 872 -15.95 24.23 12.43
N MET A 873 -15.47 23.90 11.23
CA MET A 873 -16.22 23.10 10.25
C MET A 873 -16.61 21.73 10.84
N ARG A 874 -15.68 21.08 11.55
CA ARG A 874 -15.93 19.81 12.23
C ARG A 874 -16.93 19.98 13.37
N ALA A 875 -16.85 21.04 14.17
CA ALA A 875 -17.79 21.29 15.26
C ALA A 875 -19.25 21.44 14.78
N VAL A 876 -19.45 22.07 13.61
CA VAL A 876 -20.76 22.27 12.98
C VAL A 876 -21.29 21.00 12.32
N SER A 877 -20.42 20.17 11.76
CA SER A 877 -20.78 18.90 11.10
C SER A 877 -21.25 17.82 12.08
N ASP A 878 -21.89 16.77 11.56
CA ASP A 878 -22.30 15.59 12.33
C ASP A 878 -21.08 14.82 12.84
N GLN A 879 -21.04 14.51 14.14
CA GLN A 879 -19.88 13.87 14.77
C GLN A 879 -19.76 12.37 14.49
N ASP A 880 -20.84 11.71 14.10
CA ASP A 880 -20.88 10.28 13.82
C ASP A 880 -20.66 9.92 12.35
N HIS A 881 -20.37 10.92 11.51
CA HIS A 881 -20.04 10.75 10.10
C HIS A 881 -18.68 11.36 9.79
N GLU A 882 -17.91 10.72 8.90
CA GLU A 882 -16.65 11.26 8.39
C GLU A 882 -16.91 12.36 7.35
N THR A 883 -16.00 13.32 7.28
CA THR A 883 -16.00 14.40 6.27
C THR A 883 -14.99 14.08 5.17
N LEU A 884 -15.29 14.47 3.93
CA LEU A 884 -14.40 14.26 2.78
C LEU A 884 -13.85 15.59 2.27
N GLU A 885 -12.58 15.91 2.57
CA GLU A 885 -11.94 17.15 2.13
C GLU A 885 -11.44 17.09 0.68
N ARG A 886 -11.88 18.04 -0.15
CA ARG A 886 -11.54 18.16 -1.57
C ARG A 886 -10.43 19.19 -1.79
N TRP A 887 -9.44 18.87 -2.62
CA TRP A 887 -8.28 19.73 -2.90
C TRP A 887 -7.45 20.10 -1.66
N ALA A 888 -7.27 19.16 -0.73
CA ALA A 888 -6.49 19.37 0.49
C ALA A 888 -5.04 19.78 0.18
N GLY A 889 -4.42 19.16 -0.84
CA GLY A 889 -3.05 19.43 -1.28
C GLY A 889 -2.89 20.49 -2.37
N MET A 890 -3.92 21.29 -2.68
CA MET A 890 -3.85 22.31 -3.72
C MET A 890 -3.06 23.53 -3.23
N ALA A 891 -1.93 23.80 -3.87
CA ALA A 891 -1.05 24.90 -3.51
C ALA A 891 -1.68 26.26 -3.83
N ASP A 892 -1.39 27.23 -2.96
CA ASP A 892 -1.86 28.63 -3.01
C ASP A 892 -3.39 28.79 -2.85
N ALA A 893 -4.09 27.71 -2.51
CA ALA A 893 -5.53 27.66 -2.27
C ALA A 893 -5.89 27.32 -0.82
N GLU A 894 -4.91 27.29 0.08
CA GLU A 894 -5.03 26.89 1.48
C GLU A 894 -5.96 27.82 2.27
N THR A 895 -6.16 29.07 1.80
CA THR A 895 -7.09 30.01 2.45
C THR A 895 -8.56 29.65 2.30
N ALA A 896 -8.90 28.63 1.51
CA ALA A 896 -10.23 28.05 1.42
C ALA A 896 -10.21 26.53 1.60
N VAL A 897 -11.02 26.05 2.55
CA VAL A 897 -11.22 24.64 2.85
C VAL A 897 -12.59 24.21 2.30
N VAL A 898 -12.64 23.07 1.62
CA VAL A 898 -13.87 22.54 1.02
C VAL A 898 -14.02 21.09 1.45
N GLN A 899 -15.12 20.77 2.12
CA GLN A 899 -15.43 19.44 2.61
C GLN A 899 -16.84 19.06 2.18
N ASP A 900 -17.03 17.80 1.80
CA ASP A 900 -18.36 17.20 1.82
C ASP A 900 -18.61 16.65 3.23
N ALA A 901 -19.79 16.97 3.78
CA ALA A 901 -20.14 16.70 5.17
C ALA A 901 -21.66 16.48 5.31
N HIS A 902 -22.08 16.11 6.52
CA HIS A 902 -23.50 15.97 6.87
C HIS A 902 -23.87 16.91 8.02
N LEU A 903 -25.04 17.55 7.94
CA LEU A 903 -25.64 18.35 9.01
C LEU A 903 -27.05 17.84 9.30
N ALA A 904 -27.25 17.28 10.49
CA ALA A 904 -28.47 16.56 10.87
C ALA A 904 -28.83 15.48 9.83
N GLY A 905 -27.83 14.81 9.25
CA GLY A 905 -27.97 13.81 8.21
C GLY A 905 -28.12 14.37 6.79
N ILE A 906 -28.25 15.69 6.60
CA ILE A 906 -28.39 16.29 5.27
C ILE A 906 -26.98 16.42 4.67
N PRO A 907 -26.70 15.80 3.50
CA PRO A 907 -25.41 15.97 2.84
C PRO A 907 -25.27 17.41 2.32
N VAL A 908 -24.12 18.04 2.56
CA VAL A 908 -23.82 19.41 2.13
C VAL A 908 -22.37 19.53 1.64
N THR A 909 -22.13 20.52 0.78
CA THR A 909 -20.78 21.05 0.57
C THR A 909 -20.51 22.15 1.58
N LEU A 910 -19.59 21.91 2.51
CA LEU A 910 -19.16 22.85 3.54
C LEU A 910 -17.88 23.57 3.11
N ILE A 911 -17.93 24.90 3.05
CA ILE A 911 -16.80 25.76 2.67
C ILE A 911 -16.40 26.60 3.88
N GLY A 912 -15.14 26.52 4.29
CA GLY A 912 -14.56 27.34 5.34
C GLY A 912 -13.49 28.27 4.79
N ILE A 913 -13.45 29.51 5.27
CA ILE A 913 -12.38 30.46 4.93
C ILE A 913 -11.38 30.53 6.10
N GLU A 914 -10.12 30.25 5.81
CA GLU A 914 -9.05 30.12 6.81
C GLU A 914 -8.86 31.42 7.61
N SER A 915 -8.73 31.30 8.92
CA SER A 915 -8.47 32.42 9.83
C SER A 915 -7.02 32.51 10.30
N LYS A 916 -6.18 31.51 9.99
CA LYS A 916 -4.72 31.59 10.15
C LYS A 916 -4.07 32.18 8.90
N SER A 917 -2.94 32.88 9.09
CA SER A 917 -2.06 33.17 7.97
C SER A 917 -1.30 31.90 7.58
N VAL A 918 -1.19 31.62 6.29
CA VAL A 918 -0.50 30.43 5.78
C VAL A 918 0.84 30.86 5.19
N ALA A 919 1.92 30.18 5.59
CA ALA A 919 3.25 30.44 5.06
C ALA A 919 3.33 30.03 3.58
N ARG A 920 3.94 30.86 2.74
CA ARG A 920 4.14 30.55 1.33
C ARG A 920 5.36 29.64 1.16
N ARG A 921 5.25 28.68 0.25
CA ARG A 921 6.36 27.79 -0.14
C ARG A 921 7.12 28.37 -1.34
N GLY A 922 8.40 28.06 -1.45
CA GLY A 922 9.23 28.46 -2.59
C GLY A 922 9.67 29.93 -2.56
N PHE A 923 9.79 30.55 -3.74
CA PHE A 923 10.19 31.95 -3.89
C PHE A 923 8.98 32.81 -4.27
N PRO A 924 8.26 33.39 -3.29
CA PRO A 924 7.15 34.27 -3.62
C PRO A 924 7.66 35.49 -4.39
N PRO A 925 6.89 35.99 -5.38
CA PRO A 925 7.20 37.24 -6.08
C PRO A 925 7.32 38.42 -5.10
N THR A 926 8.25 39.33 -5.37
CA THR A 926 8.49 40.51 -4.50
C THR A 926 7.35 41.53 -4.50
N ASP A 927 6.42 41.42 -5.44
CA ASP A 927 5.23 42.26 -5.57
C ASP A 927 3.95 41.57 -5.06
N GLY A 928 4.11 40.46 -4.32
CA GLY A 928 3.06 39.77 -3.59
C GLY A 928 3.30 39.79 -2.08
N PRO A 929 2.34 39.30 -1.28
CA PRO A 929 2.53 39.17 0.15
C PRO A 929 3.44 37.98 0.49
N ASP A 930 4.24 38.11 1.55
CA ASP A 930 5.13 37.04 2.05
C ASP A 930 4.36 35.84 2.64
N THR A 931 3.12 36.08 3.09
CA THR A 931 2.22 35.06 3.65
C THR A 931 0.84 35.19 3.03
N TYR A 932 0.11 34.08 2.90
CA TYR A 932 -1.31 34.13 2.59
C TYR A 932 -2.05 34.66 3.81
N THR A 933 -2.61 35.86 3.66
CA THR A 933 -3.25 36.57 4.77
C THR A 933 -4.59 35.93 5.14
N ALA A 934 -4.85 35.85 6.45
CA ALA A 934 -6.08 35.30 6.99
C ALA A 934 -7.35 35.97 6.43
N GLY A 935 -8.35 35.16 6.09
CA GLY A 935 -9.64 35.60 5.58
C GLY A 935 -9.64 36.17 4.15
N THR A 936 -8.48 36.19 3.49
CA THR A 936 -8.33 36.74 2.14
C THR A 936 -8.44 35.64 1.08
N LEU A 937 -9.22 35.91 0.04
CA LEU A 937 -9.29 35.05 -1.14
C LEU A 937 -8.21 35.46 -2.16
N PHE A 938 -7.35 34.50 -2.48
CA PHE A 938 -6.30 34.56 -3.49
C PHE A 938 -6.79 33.91 -4.80
N PRO A 939 -6.07 34.00 -5.92
CA PRO A 939 -6.60 33.57 -7.21
C PRO A 939 -7.00 32.09 -7.21
N ARG A 940 -6.16 31.26 -6.58
CA ARG A 940 -6.33 29.81 -6.53
C ARG A 940 -7.38 29.37 -5.51
N SER A 941 -7.47 30.01 -4.34
CA SER A 941 -8.59 29.77 -3.40
C SER A 941 -9.92 30.27 -3.95
N SER A 942 -9.94 31.38 -4.71
CA SER A 942 -11.13 31.87 -5.41
C SER A 942 -11.62 30.85 -6.44
N LYS A 943 -10.70 30.32 -7.26
CA LYS A 943 -10.99 29.23 -8.21
C LYS A 943 -11.54 27.99 -7.51
N LYS A 944 -10.94 27.58 -6.40
CA LYS A 944 -11.36 26.41 -5.59
C LYS A 944 -12.80 26.59 -5.08
N VAL A 945 -13.12 27.75 -4.52
CA VAL A 945 -14.48 28.07 -4.02
C VAL A 945 -15.51 28.07 -5.15
N ALA A 946 -15.22 28.70 -6.30
CA ALA A 946 -16.13 28.70 -7.44
C ALA A 946 -16.42 27.28 -7.95
N ARG A 947 -15.37 26.43 -8.07
CA ARG A 947 -15.53 25.02 -8.47
C ARG A 947 -16.36 24.22 -7.47
N ALA A 948 -16.17 24.43 -6.17
CA ALA A 948 -16.93 23.75 -5.13
C ALA A 948 -18.44 24.04 -5.23
N ILE A 949 -18.79 25.31 -5.44
CA ILE A 949 -20.18 25.75 -5.58
C ILE A 949 -20.81 25.13 -6.84
N ASN A 950 -20.13 25.22 -7.99
CA ASN A 950 -20.65 24.66 -9.24
C ASN A 950 -20.83 23.14 -9.18
N ALA A 951 -19.89 22.41 -8.59
CA ALA A 951 -19.98 20.95 -8.47
C ALA A 951 -21.15 20.48 -7.59
N ALA A 952 -21.57 21.30 -6.61
CA ALA A 952 -22.70 21.01 -5.72
C ALA A 952 -24.07 21.39 -6.32
N SER A 953 -24.09 22.25 -7.35
CA SER A 953 -25.31 22.78 -7.96
C SER A 953 -26.22 21.67 -8.51
N GLY A 954 -27.50 21.73 -8.17
CA GLY A 954 -28.51 20.72 -8.53
C GLY A 954 -28.25 19.35 -7.90
N ASN A 955 -27.42 19.26 -6.86
CA ASN A 955 -27.07 18.02 -6.16
C ASN A 955 -27.25 18.15 -4.65
N ARG A 956 -26.47 19.02 -3.99
CA ARG A 956 -26.51 19.20 -2.53
C ARG A 956 -26.39 20.67 -2.13
N PRO A 957 -26.94 21.09 -0.98
CA PRO A 957 -26.80 22.46 -0.49
C PRO A 957 -25.34 22.88 -0.26
N VAL A 958 -25.09 24.18 -0.30
CA VAL A 958 -23.79 24.77 0.08
C VAL A 958 -23.92 25.50 1.41
N VAL A 959 -23.01 25.23 2.34
CA VAL A 959 -22.86 25.96 3.60
C VAL A 959 -21.50 26.65 3.59
N VAL A 960 -21.46 27.96 3.81
CA VAL A 960 -20.22 28.73 3.87
C VAL A 960 -20.04 29.30 5.28
N LEU A 961 -18.93 28.96 5.93
CA LEU A 961 -18.47 29.58 7.18
C LEU A 961 -17.50 30.71 6.83
N ALA A 962 -18.05 31.92 6.75
CA ALA A 962 -17.39 33.07 6.16
C ALA A 962 -16.58 33.88 7.18
N ASN A 963 -15.27 33.93 6.93
CA ASN A 963 -14.33 34.88 7.49
C ASN A 963 -13.66 35.63 6.34
N LEU A 964 -14.38 36.55 5.70
CA LEU A 964 -13.94 37.19 4.46
C LEU A 964 -13.51 38.63 4.69
N SER A 965 -12.19 38.85 4.62
CA SER A 965 -11.56 40.18 4.62
C SER A 965 -11.60 40.84 3.24
N GLY A 966 -11.76 40.05 2.17
CA GLY A 966 -11.85 40.50 0.79
C GLY A 966 -11.05 39.61 -0.16
N PHE A 967 -10.73 40.16 -1.33
CA PHE A 967 -9.83 39.56 -2.31
C PHE A 967 -8.46 40.20 -2.22
N ASP A 968 -7.41 39.43 -2.51
CA ASP A 968 -6.06 39.98 -2.57
C ASP A 968 -5.90 40.89 -3.80
N GLY A 969 -5.49 42.14 -3.56
CA GLY A 969 -5.32 43.16 -4.58
C GLY A 969 -3.87 43.40 -4.99
N SER A 970 -2.93 42.53 -4.58
CA SER A 970 -1.51 42.71 -4.90
C SER A 970 -1.27 42.63 -6.42
N PRO A 971 -0.24 43.31 -6.95
CA PRO A 971 0.17 43.16 -8.35
C PRO A 971 0.34 41.71 -8.79
N GLU A 972 0.84 40.83 -7.90
CA GLU A 972 0.91 39.38 -8.16
C GLU A 972 -0.47 38.78 -8.44
N SER A 973 -1.41 38.89 -7.49
CA SER A 973 -2.74 38.28 -7.64
C SER A 973 -3.50 38.83 -8.84
N MET A 974 -3.35 40.14 -9.11
CA MET A 974 -3.94 40.77 -10.28
C MET A 974 -3.37 40.23 -11.60
N ARG A 975 -2.05 39.96 -11.66
CA ARG A 975 -1.42 39.27 -12.82
C ARG A 975 -1.87 37.81 -12.92
N ALA A 976 -2.13 37.17 -11.79
CA ALA A 976 -2.66 35.80 -11.71
C ALA A 976 -4.19 35.70 -11.89
N LEU A 977 -4.82 36.69 -12.53
CA LEU A 977 -6.23 36.70 -12.93
C LEU A 977 -7.23 36.67 -11.75
N GLN A 978 -6.89 37.29 -10.61
CA GLN A 978 -7.78 37.39 -9.45
C GLN A 978 -9.19 37.88 -9.81
N LEU A 979 -9.31 38.85 -10.73
CA LEU A 979 -10.60 39.39 -11.15
C LEU A 979 -11.49 38.35 -11.84
N GLU A 980 -10.90 37.48 -12.67
CA GLU A 980 -11.64 36.41 -13.35
C GLU A 980 -12.10 35.36 -12.34
N TYR A 981 -11.21 34.87 -11.48
CA TYR A 981 -11.57 33.86 -10.48
C TYR A 981 -12.53 34.39 -9.42
N GLY A 982 -12.43 35.67 -9.04
CA GLY A 982 -13.41 36.34 -8.19
C GLY A 982 -14.78 36.42 -8.87
N ALA A 983 -14.84 36.80 -10.15
CA ALA A 983 -16.08 36.87 -10.92
C ALA A 983 -16.76 35.50 -11.07
N GLU A 984 -15.98 34.42 -11.19
CA GLU A 984 -16.51 33.05 -11.24
C GLU A 984 -17.24 32.62 -9.96
N ILE A 985 -16.89 33.16 -8.78
CA ILE A 985 -17.69 32.95 -7.57
C ILE A 985 -19.08 33.58 -7.73
N GLY A 986 -19.13 34.84 -8.18
CA GLY A 986 -20.40 35.53 -8.40
C GLY A 986 -21.27 34.80 -9.43
N ARG A 987 -20.66 34.32 -10.53
CA ARG A 987 -21.34 33.49 -11.53
C ARG A 987 -21.87 32.19 -10.91
N ALA A 988 -21.05 31.49 -10.12
CA ALA A 988 -21.43 30.24 -9.47
C ALA A 988 -22.63 30.45 -8.53
N ILE A 989 -22.64 31.51 -7.72
CA ILE A 989 -23.77 31.84 -6.83
C ILE A 989 -25.05 32.13 -7.62
N VAL A 990 -24.97 32.93 -8.70
CA VAL A 990 -26.14 33.24 -9.55
C VAL A 990 -26.72 31.97 -10.18
N ASN A 991 -25.86 31.10 -10.69
CA ASN A 991 -26.27 29.88 -11.39
C ASN A 991 -26.56 28.69 -10.47
N PHE A 992 -26.37 28.84 -9.15
CA PHE A 992 -26.51 27.75 -8.21
C PHE A 992 -27.97 27.32 -8.06
N ASP A 993 -28.23 26.03 -8.31
CA ASP A 993 -29.53 25.41 -8.16
C ASP A 993 -29.59 24.63 -6.83
N GLY A 994 -30.02 25.30 -5.76
CA GLY A 994 -30.20 24.68 -4.45
C GLY A 994 -30.14 25.70 -3.30
N PRO A 995 -30.24 25.25 -2.05
CA PRO A 995 -30.07 26.12 -0.88
C PRO A 995 -28.63 26.54 -0.66
N ILE A 996 -28.41 27.82 -0.31
CA ILE A 996 -27.11 28.33 0.13
C ILE A 996 -27.28 28.92 1.52
N VAL A 997 -26.50 28.45 2.50
CA VAL A 997 -26.45 29.04 3.83
C VAL A 997 -25.08 29.68 4.04
N PHE A 998 -25.05 31.01 4.12
CA PHE A 998 -23.83 31.77 4.30
C PHE A 998 -23.78 32.34 5.72
N THR A 999 -22.89 31.81 6.54
CA THR A 999 -22.78 32.15 7.96
C THR A 999 -21.52 32.98 8.18
N VAL A 1000 -21.68 34.26 8.48
CA VAL A 1000 -20.56 35.16 8.85
C VAL A 1000 -20.12 34.83 10.26
N VAL A 1001 -18.91 34.26 10.39
CA VAL A 1001 -18.35 33.83 11.69
C VAL A 1001 -17.45 34.91 12.31
N SER A 1002 -16.85 35.78 11.51
CA SER A 1002 -15.96 36.84 12.01
C SER A 1002 -16.12 38.15 11.22
N ARG A 1003 -15.66 38.18 9.97
CA ARG A 1003 -15.66 39.39 9.13
C ARG A 1003 -16.30 39.13 7.77
N TYR A 1004 -16.92 40.17 7.22
CA TYR A 1004 -17.51 40.16 5.90
C TYR A 1004 -17.36 41.54 5.26
N HIS A 1005 -16.26 41.75 4.53
CA HIS A 1005 -15.88 43.04 3.96
C HIS A 1005 -16.03 43.15 2.45
N GLY A 1006 -16.41 44.35 1.99
CA GLY A 1006 -16.25 44.90 0.64
C GLY A 1006 -16.36 43.93 -0.54
N GLY A 1007 -15.21 43.54 -1.10
CA GLY A 1007 -15.14 42.73 -2.32
C GLY A 1007 -15.85 41.37 -2.21
N ALA A 1008 -15.86 40.75 -1.04
CA ALA A 1008 -16.59 39.51 -0.81
C ALA A 1008 -18.11 39.70 -0.87
N PHE A 1009 -18.60 40.88 -0.49
CA PHE A 1009 -20.03 41.21 -0.51
C PHE A 1009 -20.60 41.21 -1.93
N VAL A 1010 -19.78 41.59 -2.93
CA VAL A 1010 -20.19 41.64 -4.34
C VAL A 1010 -20.50 40.25 -4.89
N VAL A 1011 -19.78 39.22 -4.44
CA VAL A 1011 -19.89 37.86 -4.98
C VAL A 1011 -20.70 36.91 -4.10
N PHE A 1012 -20.89 37.23 -2.82
CA PHE A 1012 -21.69 36.46 -1.86
C PHE A 1012 -22.89 37.26 -1.35
N SER A 1013 -23.63 37.90 -2.26
CA SER A 1013 -24.84 38.67 -1.90
C SER A 1013 -26.10 37.84 -2.11
N LYS A 1014 -27.03 37.91 -1.15
CA LYS A 1014 -28.38 37.37 -1.28
C LYS A 1014 -29.14 37.92 -2.51
N THR A 1015 -28.78 39.11 -2.98
CA THR A 1015 -29.35 39.68 -4.20
C THR A 1015 -28.98 38.89 -5.46
N LEU A 1016 -27.87 38.15 -5.45
CA LEU A 1016 -27.45 37.30 -6.58
C LEU A 1016 -28.30 36.03 -6.69
N ASN A 1017 -28.73 35.48 -5.55
CA ASN A 1017 -29.55 34.27 -5.51
C ASN A 1017 -30.55 34.33 -4.34
N PRO A 1018 -31.86 34.39 -4.61
CA PRO A 1018 -32.88 34.52 -3.56
C PRO A 1018 -32.98 33.29 -2.64
N ARG A 1019 -32.40 32.14 -3.03
CA ARG A 1019 -32.33 30.92 -2.19
C ARG A 1019 -31.18 30.95 -1.18
N MET A 1020 -30.41 32.04 -1.15
CA MET A 1020 -29.35 32.26 -0.18
C MET A 1020 -29.93 32.81 1.13
N THR A 1021 -29.61 32.12 2.24
CA THR A 1021 -29.87 32.60 3.60
C THR A 1021 -28.55 33.09 4.20
N VAL A 1022 -28.55 34.31 4.75
CA VAL A 1022 -27.36 34.92 5.32
C VAL A 1022 -27.51 35.06 6.84
N LEU A 1023 -26.71 34.30 7.59
CA LEU A 1023 -26.66 34.34 9.05
C LEU A 1023 -25.37 35.03 9.51
N ALA A 1024 -25.39 35.65 10.69
CA ALA A 1024 -24.20 36.24 11.25
C ALA A 1024 -24.09 35.98 12.76
N VAL A 1025 -22.92 35.54 13.21
CA VAL A 1025 -22.66 35.30 14.63
C VAL A 1025 -22.53 36.63 15.36
N GLU A 1026 -23.06 36.71 16.59
CA GLU A 1026 -22.91 37.88 17.45
C GLU A 1026 -21.44 38.34 17.58
N GLY A 1027 -21.23 39.66 17.45
CA GLY A 1027 -19.90 40.27 17.45
C GLY A 1027 -19.13 40.18 16.12
N SER A 1028 -19.75 39.66 15.05
CA SER A 1028 -19.19 39.76 13.69
C SER A 1028 -19.31 41.16 13.09
N PHE A 1029 -18.49 41.46 12.07
CA PHE A 1029 -18.44 42.76 11.41
C PHE A 1029 -18.80 42.65 9.92
N ALA A 1030 -19.62 43.57 9.42
CA ALA A 1030 -19.97 43.68 8.00
C ALA A 1030 -19.86 45.15 7.53
N SER A 1031 -18.91 45.44 6.65
CA SER A 1031 -18.66 46.81 6.17
C SER A 1031 -18.02 46.83 4.77
N VAL A 1032 -18.12 47.97 4.06
CA VAL A 1032 -17.50 48.14 2.73
C VAL A 1032 -15.96 48.13 2.83
N LEU A 1033 -15.42 48.68 3.91
CA LEU A 1033 -13.99 48.71 4.24
C LEU A 1033 -13.84 48.73 5.77
N GLY A 1034 -12.74 48.25 6.34
CA GLY A 1034 -12.51 48.35 7.79
C GLY A 1034 -12.37 49.80 8.26
N GLY A 1035 -12.76 50.08 9.51
CA GLY A 1035 -12.73 51.44 10.08
C GLY A 1035 -11.37 52.13 10.03
N ALA A 1036 -10.27 51.41 10.30
CA ALA A 1036 -8.92 51.99 10.27
C ALA A 1036 -8.51 52.45 8.84
N PRO A 1037 -8.60 51.61 7.79
CA PRO A 1037 -8.41 52.07 6.41
C PRO A 1037 -9.38 53.18 5.98
N ALA A 1038 -10.64 53.12 6.41
CA ALA A 1038 -11.62 54.17 6.12
C ALA A 1038 -11.19 55.52 6.72
N ALA A 1039 -10.79 55.54 7.99
CA ALA A 1039 -10.26 56.72 8.67
C ALA A 1039 -8.97 57.25 8.03
N ALA A 1040 -8.05 56.34 7.67
CA ALA A 1040 -6.74 56.69 7.13
C ALA A 1040 -6.79 57.24 5.70
N VAL A 1041 -7.70 56.75 4.86
CA VAL A 1041 -7.73 57.05 3.42
C VAL A 1041 -8.95 57.89 3.03
N VAL A 1042 -10.15 57.41 3.38
CA VAL A 1042 -11.42 58.02 2.95
C VAL A 1042 -11.75 59.27 3.78
N PHE A 1043 -11.57 59.20 5.10
CA PHE A 1043 -11.85 60.28 6.05
C PHE A 1043 -10.58 60.97 6.57
N SER A 1044 -9.47 60.88 5.83
CA SER A 1044 -8.19 61.49 6.18
C SER A 1044 -8.28 62.99 6.46
N ARG A 1045 -9.07 63.71 5.64
CA ARG A 1045 -9.33 65.15 5.83
C ARG A 1045 -10.06 65.46 7.14
N ASP A 1046 -10.98 64.59 7.54
CA ASP A 1046 -11.74 64.72 8.79
C ASP A 1046 -10.83 64.44 10.00
N VAL A 1047 -9.97 63.42 9.91
CA VAL A 1047 -8.94 63.14 10.92
C VAL A 1047 -7.99 64.33 11.06
N ASP A 1048 -7.53 64.91 9.95
CA ASP A 1048 -6.64 66.07 9.94
C ASP A 1048 -7.31 67.31 10.55
N ALA A 1049 -8.57 67.58 10.20
CA ALA A 1049 -9.34 68.66 10.78
C ALA A 1049 -9.51 68.51 12.31
N ARG A 1050 -9.89 67.31 12.76
CA ARG A 1050 -10.04 67.00 14.20
C ARG A 1050 -8.72 67.11 14.96
N THR A 1051 -7.62 66.72 14.33
CA THR A 1051 -6.26 66.83 14.90
C THR A 1051 -5.85 68.29 15.05
N ALA A 1052 -6.07 69.11 14.01
CA ALA A 1052 -5.74 70.54 14.04
C ALA A 1052 -6.58 71.31 15.06
N SER A 1053 -7.82 70.87 15.33
CA SER A 1053 -8.70 71.47 16.33
C SER A 1053 -8.50 70.94 17.77
N ASP A 1054 -7.59 69.99 18.00
CA ASP A 1054 -7.36 69.44 19.34
C ASP A 1054 -6.72 70.52 20.24
N PRO A 1055 -7.28 70.81 21.43
CA PRO A 1055 -6.78 71.87 22.31
C PRO A 1055 -5.28 71.75 22.62
N ARG A 1056 -4.76 70.52 22.73
CA ARG A 1056 -3.34 70.26 22.99
C ARG A 1056 -2.45 70.77 21.85
N ILE A 1057 -2.93 70.68 20.60
CA ILE A 1057 -2.23 71.16 19.41
C ILE A 1057 -2.31 72.68 19.31
N THR A 1058 -3.52 73.25 19.46
CA THR A 1058 -3.71 74.71 19.35
C THR A 1058 -2.96 75.48 20.43
N ASP A 1059 -2.91 74.95 21.65
CA ASP A 1059 -2.21 75.57 22.78
C ASP A 1059 -0.68 75.56 22.58
N LEU A 1060 -0.14 74.46 22.06
CA LEU A 1060 1.29 74.34 21.80
C LEU A 1060 1.71 75.12 20.53
N GLU A 1061 0.85 75.20 19.51
CA GLU A 1061 1.03 76.11 18.36
C GLU A 1061 1.12 77.58 18.81
N ALA A 1062 0.28 77.99 19.76
CA ALA A 1062 0.35 79.33 20.35
C ALA A 1062 1.65 79.57 21.13
N GLN A 1063 2.15 78.57 21.87
CA GLN A 1063 3.43 78.65 22.58
C GLN A 1063 4.63 78.71 21.62
N VAL A 1064 4.63 77.93 20.54
CA VAL A 1064 5.65 77.99 19.47
C VAL A 1064 5.67 79.37 18.81
N ALA A 1065 4.50 79.95 18.56
CA ALA A 1065 4.37 81.28 17.97
C ALA A 1065 4.91 82.39 18.89
N ALA A 1066 4.82 82.21 20.21
CA ALA A 1066 5.33 83.15 21.22
C ALA A 1066 6.83 82.98 21.56
N ALA A 1067 7.43 81.81 21.25
CA ALA A 1067 8.82 81.49 21.58
C ALA A 1067 9.84 81.97 20.53
N SER A 1068 11.12 82.12 20.91
CA SER A 1068 12.21 82.48 19.99
C SER A 1068 13.50 81.69 20.27
N GLY A 1069 14.39 81.63 19.27
CA GLY A 1069 15.68 80.93 19.39
C GLY A 1069 15.56 79.42 19.63
N VAL A 1070 16.39 78.88 20.53
CA VAL A 1070 16.46 77.44 20.86
C VAL A 1070 15.13 76.91 21.41
N GLU A 1071 14.39 77.71 22.16
CA GLU A 1071 13.11 77.30 22.77
C GLU A 1071 12.02 77.09 21.71
N ARG A 1072 12.01 77.91 20.66
CA ARG A 1072 11.09 77.72 19.52
C ARG A 1072 11.40 76.41 18.78
N ALA A 1073 12.67 76.07 18.61
CA ALA A 1073 13.08 74.81 17.98
C ALA A 1073 12.66 73.60 18.83
N ARG A 1074 12.83 73.67 20.15
CA ARG A 1074 12.39 72.63 21.10
C ARG A 1074 10.87 72.42 21.05
N LEU A 1075 10.10 73.50 21.17
CA LEU A 1075 8.63 73.47 21.13
C LEU A 1075 8.10 73.05 19.76
N ALA A 1076 8.79 73.37 18.66
CA ALA A 1076 8.41 72.91 17.32
C ALA A 1076 8.57 71.39 17.15
N THR A 1077 9.62 70.81 17.72
CA THR A 1077 9.79 69.34 17.79
C THR A 1077 8.71 68.71 18.66
N GLU A 1078 8.46 69.28 19.85
CA GLU A 1078 7.40 68.82 20.76
C GLU A 1078 6.01 68.87 20.09
N LEU A 1079 5.75 69.90 19.29
CA LEU A 1079 4.53 70.03 18.50
C LEU A 1079 4.43 68.99 17.40
N ALA A 1080 5.52 68.66 16.72
CA ALA A 1080 5.52 67.61 15.69
C ALA A 1080 5.24 66.22 16.30
N ASP A 1081 5.84 65.92 17.44
CA ASP A 1081 5.63 64.66 18.17
C ASP A 1081 4.18 64.57 18.69
N LEU A 1082 3.68 65.65 19.30
CA LEU A 1082 2.30 65.74 19.77
C LEU A 1082 1.29 65.64 18.62
N ARG A 1083 1.56 66.28 17.47
CA ARG A 1083 0.67 66.18 16.29
C ARG A 1083 0.59 64.75 15.77
N THR A 1084 1.68 63.99 15.85
CA THR A 1084 1.71 62.58 15.45
C THR A 1084 0.87 61.72 16.40
N SER A 1085 1.01 61.90 17.72
CA SER A 1085 0.24 61.13 18.71
C SER A 1085 -1.25 61.46 18.67
N VAL A 1086 -1.61 62.75 18.63
CA VAL A 1086 -3.00 63.22 18.53
C VAL A 1086 -3.65 62.74 17.23
N ARG A 1087 -2.93 62.77 16.09
CA ARG A 1087 -3.44 62.25 14.82
C ARG A 1087 -3.78 60.76 14.92
N ALA A 1088 -2.93 59.96 15.57
CA ALA A 1088 -3.18 58.53 15.77
C ALA A 1088 -4.41 58.28 16.67
N GLU A 1089 -4.61 59.10 17.71
CA GLU A 1089 -5.82 59.06 18.55
C GLU A 1089 -7.07 59.39 17.72
N LYS A 1090 -7.07 60.48 16.94
CA LYS A 1090 -8.22 60.87 16.12
C LYS A 1090 -8.52 59.88 15.00
N LEU A 1091 -7.49 59.28 14.40
CA LEU A 1091 -7.65 58.21 13.43
C LEU A 1091 -8.38 57.01 14.07
N SER A 1092 -7.96 56.60 15.26
CA SER A 1092 -8.59 55.50 16.00
C SER A 1092 -10.04 55.83 16.39
N GLN A 1093 -10.32 57.08 16.76
CA GLN A 1093 -11.67 57.55 17.05
C GLN A 1093 -12.58 57.49 15.82
N VAL A 1094 -12.14 58.06 14.69
CA VAL A 1094 -12.91 58.04 13.42
C VAL A 1094 -13.12 56.60 12.94
N ALA A 1095 -12.12 55.74 13.09
CA ALA A 1095 -12.24 54.31 12.78
C ALA A 1095 -13.34 53.64 13.61
N SER A 1096 -13.36 53.89 14.93
CA SER A 1096 -14.37 53.34 15.84
C SER A 1096 -15.78 53.87 15.53
N GLU A 1097 -15.90 55.17 15.21
CA GLU A 1097 -17.16 55.78 14.78
C GLU A 1097 -17.67 55.14 13.48
N PHE A 1098 -16.79 54.90 12.51
CA PHE A 1098 -17.13 54.25 11.25
C PHE A 1098 -17.65 52.82 11.47
N ASP A 1099 -16.94 52.01 12.25
CA ASP A 1099 -17.33 50.62 12.54
C ASP A 1099 -18.64 50.55 13.34
N ALA A 1100 -18.93 51.52 14.22
CA ALA A 1100 -20.19 51.60 14.95
C ALA A 1100 -21.40 51.81 14.01
N VAL A 1101 -21.25 52.62 12.96
CA VAL A 1101 -22.30 52.81 11.94
C VAL A 1101 -22.44 51.57 11.05
N HIS A 1102 -21.32 50.99 10.64
CA HIS A 1102 -21.24 49.83 9.74
C HIS A 1102 -21.19 48.52 10.52
N SER A 1103 -22.22 48.29 11.33
CA SER A 1103 -22.37 47.09 12.17
C SER A 1103 -23.20 45.99 11.51
N ILE A 1104 -23.07 44.75 12.00
CA ILE A 1104 -23.88 43.63 11.50
C ILE A 1104 -25.38 43.84 11.70
N HIS A 1105 -25.79 44.52 12.77
CA HIS A 1105 -27.19 44.88 13.00
C HIS A 1105 -27.73 45.85 11.94
N ARG A 1106 -26.88 46.77 11.44
CA ARG A 1106 -27.24 47.62 10.30
C ARG A 1106 -27.50 46.77 9.06
N ALA A 1107 -26.64 45.78 8.78
CA ALA A 1107 -26.81 44.86 7.65
C ALA A 1107 -28.14 44.09 7.70
N VAL A 1108 -28.59 43.68 8.90
CA VAL A 1108 -29.93 43.10 9.09
C VAL A 1108 -31.04 44.13 8.82
N SER A 1109 -30.92 45.34 9.36
CA SER A 1109 -31.96 46.37 9.17
C SER A 1109 -32.20 46.77 7.72
N VAL A 1110 -31.20 46.59 6.84
CA VAL A 1110 -31.29 46.88 5.41
C VAL A 1110 -31.55 45.63 4.55
N GLY A 1111 -31.74 44.46 5.18
CA GLY A 1111 -32.09 43.21 4.50
C GLY A 1111 -30.91 42.51 3.82
N SER A 1112 -29.67 42.92 4.10
CA SER A 1112 -28.46 42.28 3.59
C SER A 1112 -28.08 40.99 4.33
N VAL A 1113 -28.49 40.88 5.59
CA VAL A 1113 -28.31 39.70 6.46
C VAL A 1113 -29.68 39.36 7.04
N ASP A 1114 -30.01 38.07 7.12
CA ASP A 1114 -31.34 37.62 7.57
C ASP A 1114 -31.48 37.64 9.10
N ALA A 1115 -30.44 37.22 9.83
CA ALA A 1115 -30.45 37.20 11.28
C ALA A 1115 -29.05 37.27 11.90
N VAL A 1116 -28.98 37.92 13.07
CA VAL A 1116 -27.87 37.73 14.02
C VAL A 1116 -28.23 36.56 14.93
N ILE A 1117 -27.28 35.65 15.17
CA ILE A 1117 -27.46 34.43 15.97
C ILE A 1117 -26.37 34.31 17.04
N GLY A 1118 -26.71 33.68 18.17
CA GLY A 1118 -25.71 33.30 19.16
C GLY A 1118 -24.77 32.21 18.60
N ALA A 1119 -23.51 32.18 19.06
CA ALA A 1119 -22.56 31.14 18.64
C ALA A 1119 -23.05 29.72 18.97
N HIS A 1120 -23.76 29.55 20.10
CA HIS A 1120 -24.38 28.29 20.51
C HIS A 1120 -25.54 27.85 19.60
N GLU A 1121 -26.16 28.79 18.87
CA GLU A 1121 -27.26 28.51 17.95
C GLU A 1121 -26.79 28.20 16.52
N MET A 1122 -25.48 28.27 16.24
CA MET A 1122 -24.93 28.18 14.88
C MET A 1122 -25.41 26.94 14.13
N ARG A 1123 -25.15 25.76 14.68
CA ARG A 1123 -25.59 24.47 14.09
C ARG A 1123 -27.12 24.41 13.94
N PRO A 1124 -27.94 24.59 14.99
CA PRO A 1124 -29.39 24.52 14.85
C PRO A 1124 -29.98 25.52 13.84
N ARG A 1125 -29.43 26.74 13.73
CA ARG A 1125 -29.93 27.76 12.79
C ARG A 1125 -29.52 27.48 11.34
N ILE A 1126 -28.33 26.94 11.12
CA ILE A 1126 -27.91 26.46 9.79
C ILE A 1126 -28.82 25.32 9.34
N ILE A 1127 -29.06 24.32 10.21
CA ILE A 1127 -29.94 23.18 9.91
C ILE A 1127 -31.36 23.66 9.60
N ALA A 1128 -31.92 24.57 10.41
CA ALA A 1128 -33.25 25.13 10.17
C ALA A 1128 -33.36 25.83 8.81
N ALA A 1129 -32.33 26.58 8.40
CA ALA A 1129 -32.30 27.23 7.09
C ALA A 1129 -32.25 26.23 5.93
N LEU A 1130 -31.50 25.13 6.08
CA LEU A 1130 -31.47 24.03 5.12
C LEU A 1130 -32.85 23.36 5.01
N GLU A 1131 -33.47 23.00 6.12
CA GLU A 1131 -34.77 22.31 6.14
C GLU A 1131 -35.91 23.17 5.57
N GLN A 1132 -35.95 24.47 5.88
CA GLN A 1132 -36.95 25.39 5.32
C GLN A 1132 -36.84 25.51 3.79
N SER A 1133 -35.60 25.53 3.28
CA SER A 1133 -35.33 25.67 1.85
C SER A 1133 -35.61 24.39 1.06
N LEU A 1134 -35.51 23.22 1.69
CA LEU A 1134 -35.79 21.92 1.06
C LEU A 1134 -37.30 21.60 0.99
N VAL A 1135 -38.12 22.18 1.86
CA VAL A 1135 -39.59 21.93 1.93
C VAL A 1135 -40.38 22.85 0.99
N THR A 1136 -39.80 23.97 0.55
CA THR A 1136 -40.47 24.92 -0.35
C THR A 1136 -40.26 24.50 -1.81
N PRO A 1137 -41.27 24.01 -2.54
CA PRO A 1137 -41.08 23.60 -3.93
C PRO A 1137 -40.78 24.82 -4.81
N SER A 1138 -39.97 24.61 -5.83
CA SER A 1138 -39.70 25.57 -6.90
C SER A 1138 -41.02 26.07 -7.52
N SER A 1139 -41.30 27.37 -7.34
CA SER A 1139 -42.32 28.09 -8.13
C SER A 1139 -41.78 28.46 -9.50
#